data_AF-A0A9W6WYA9-F1
#
_entry.id   AF-A0A9W6WYA9-F1
#
_cell.length_a   1.000
_cell.length_b   1.000
_cell.length_c   1.000
_cell.angle_alpha   90.00
_cell.angle_beta   90.00
_cell.angle_gamma   90.00
#
_symmetry.space_group_name_H-M   'P 1'
#
loop_
_entity.id
_entity.type
_entity.pdbx_description
1 polymer ?
#
loop_
_entity_poly.entity_id
_entity_poly.type
_entity_poly.pdbx_seq_one_letter_code
_entity_poly.pdbx_strand_id
1 'polypeptide(L)'
;MAKVGEDEDEGEQDLAAVRAALQSQAAAPASSSKEAKVAAAPEPASPLAAEIRMLRELELAPVMMYPQQVSRATEIRLFLSRIEFIAIHEIIEREEGVVYFVLDVYRYRQQKGLPSTRSSRKLSAGQPLSHKKLADREPQDRRPDYQIEQRYSSFARLRSNVAHIARKHHPKCKTCAYCAALLDFLHVTPCKPSLKVKFTTTTDERKLILSAFINELVVHHVTYVAHTTHPSSRASSPLANSTSFPTLPAELVFVVPSTARIPIPELMATDGSRKRAGPRGDGDSGVGYGTSVFCESKRADGARADDPEEDDAKDNDFFLRRGARQLQTQTRRLRRNLACTFVAGVGIVVLLLVSYVHQERQQNLRATAGASEGPATRQETLEQVLKQLPALQALEKRQSANGELNTTLTVAEKLVDSGPIAFYTRAYEDSVPGPMLVLKPGDVLNIHLVNNLGPNVPGEWTPNTMHEPNNTNLHFHGMHVDPTGTEDNVFRIVPPGESADTHLHVPLTHPRGLFHYHPHFHGSVFLQMGGGMVGPIVVEDDPATVPPKYAAIKKKHVVVLQEFKFSGGMMTSLVDAAKASRSTLDMQLTYTGKTKLDEQVRKLYPDVQEKERPIRNAKLSKELLEEMDSSEEKPQIPPIAQYFSVNGQYLPKIEVQPHENVLLRVLHAGGTASLEVQVPGCSIMLASSDGLYLPKPRPMETVILLPGARVDLVLNCEPTAEGGPEMLRPIQSVKDPKLHSFMGNHSDLYSGVLAFVHVQGESMNEPLISAVPPPSDLYGPLKSLLDLSAEDRAGMDPLPFEFEFTMGDPVMKDGFYYKPYFINHALFDGTSIRTMTLGRVQEWVIINRRDESGEVTLKNHPFHLHTNAFQIVDMSHGHGVDYEIGDWRDVSSQRIAISWDTLTQA
;
A
#
# COMPACT_ATOMS: atom_id res chain seq x y z
N MET A 1 -16.83 -44.74 -47.28
CA MET A 1 -17.36 -45.38 -48.50
C MET A 1 -17.28 -44.36 -49.63
N ALA A 2 -16.73 -44.72 -50.80
CA ALA A 2 -16.66 -43.97 -52.08
C ALA A 2 -16.01 -42.56 -52.07
N LYS A 3 -15.10 -42.15 -52.98
CA LYS A 3 -15.05 -42.11 -54.48
C LYS A 3 -16.05 -41.12 -55.10
N VAL A 4 -15.73 -40.23 -56.05
CA VAL A 4 -14.59 -39.96 -57.00
C VAL A 4 -14.23 -38.43 -56.92
N GLY A 5 -13.14 -37.80 -57.37
CA GLY A 5 -12.02 -38.09 -58.31
C GLY A 5 -10.69 -37.35 -57.97
N GLU A 6 -9.67 -37.09 -58.81
CA GLU A 6 -9.47 -36.95 -60.29
C GLU A 6 -9.60 -35.47 -60.77
N ASP A 7 -8.58 -34.77 -61.34
CA ASP A 7 -7.26 -35.14 -61.96
C ASP A 7 -6.09 -34.20 -61.51
N GLU A 8 -4.83 -34.67 -61.28
CA GLU A 8 -3.61 -34.70 -62.17
C GLU A 8 -2.91 -33.33 -62.44
N ASP A 9 -1.58 -33.16 -62.53
CA ASP A 9 -0.44 -34.10 -62.43
C ASP A 9 0.93 -33.45 -62.03
N GLU A 10 1.94 -34.29 -61.71
CA GLU A 10 3.44 -34.13 -61.74
C GLU A 10 4.15 -32.83 -61.23
N GLY A 11 5.45 -32.81 -60.89
CA GLY A 11 6.47 -33.88 -60.84
C GLY A 11 7.86 -33.36 -60.39
N GLU A 12 8.47 -34.08 -59.45
CA GLU A 12 9.80 -33.95 -58.81
C GLU A 12 11.04 -33.65 -59.70
N GLN A 13 11.91 -32.67 -59.35
CA GLN A 13 13.38 -32.78 -59.53
C GLN A 13 14.31 -31.74 -58.85
N ASP A 14 15.57 -32.17 -58.66
CA ASP A 14 16.84 -31.43 -58.54
C ASP A 14 17.16 -30.47 -57.38
N LEU A 15 17.40 -31.13 -56.26
CA LEU A 15 18.30 -30.80 -55.14
C LEU A 15 19.78 -30.51 -55.57
N ALA A 16 20.03 -29.62 -56.55
CA ALA A 16 21.34 -29.48 -57.20
C ALA A 16 22.15 -28.19 -56.88
N ALA A 17 21.50 -27.09 -56.47
CA ALA A 17 22.13 -25.76 -56.49
C ALA A 17 22.96 -25.36 -55.23
N VAL A 18 22.79 -26.05 -54.10
CA VAL A 18 23.19 -25.51 -52.77
C VAL A 18 24.65 -25.88 -52.35
N ARG A 19 25.47 -26.44 -53.25
CA ARG A 19 26.76 -27.05 -52.87
C ARG A 19 28.03 -26.52 -53.57
N ALA A 20 27.99 -25.32 -54.18
CA ALA A 20 29.07 -24.81 -55.02
C ALA A 20 29.47 -23.33 -54.79
N ALA A 21 29.65 -22.89 -53.52
CA ALA A 21 30.16 -21.55 -53.21
C ALA A 21 30.92 -21.43 -51.85
N LEU A 22 31.59 -22.49 -51.38
CA LEU A 22 32.37 -22.45 -50.13
C LEU A 22 33.80 -23.01 -50.31
N GLN A 23 34.70 -22.21 -50.90
CA GLN A 23 36.16 -22.40 -50.80
C GLN A 23 36.95 -21.21 -51.38
N SER A 24 38.07 -20.87 -50.70
CA SER A 24 39.16 -19.98 -51.14
C SER A 24 38.83 -18.48 -51.30
N GLN A 25 39.76 -17.52 -51.12
CA GLN A 25 41.06 -17.55 -50.42
C GLN A 25 41.42 -16.14 -49.90
N ALA A 26 42.54 -16.01 -49.17
CA ALA A 26 42.97 -14.76 -48.52
C ALA A 26 44.00 -13.97 -49.34
N ALA A 27 44.09 -12.64 -49.09
CA ALA A 27 45.31 -11.79 -49.07
C ALA A 27 44.96 -10.30 -49.31
N ALA A 28 45.80 -9.40 -48.80
CA ALA A 28 45.75 -7.94 -49.03
C ALA A 28 46.84 -7.51 -50.06
N PRO A 29 46.93 -6.23 -50.48
CA PRO A 29 47.47 -5.17 -49.62
C PRO A 29 46.77 -3.80 -49.75
N ALA A 30 47.26 -2.79 -49.01
CA ALA A 30 46.71 -1.44 -48.95
C ALA A 30 47.39 -0.44 -49.90
N SER A 31 46.69 0.65 -50.23
CA SER A 31 47.29 1.93 -50.65
C SER A 31 46.35 3.10 -50.29
N SER A 32 46.81 4.34 -50.44
CA SER A 32 46.14 5.55 -49.93
C SER A 32 45.75 6.53 -51.04
N SER A 33 44.72 7.34 -50.78
CA SER A 33 44.62 8.74 -51.25
C SER A 33 43.44 9.46 -50.58
N LYS A 34 43.45 10.80 -50.63
CA LYS A 34 42.33 11.67 -50.25
C LYS A 34 41.69 12.19 -51.53
N GLU A 35 40.37 12.27 -51.58
CA GLU A 35 39.69 13.31 -52.36
C GLU A 35 38.29 13.59 -51.78
N ALA A 36 37.64 14.67 -52.21
CA ALA A 36 36.53 15.27 -51.46
C ALA A 36 35.37 15.76 -52.33
N LYS A 37 34.15 15.57 -51.80
CA LYS A 37 32.86 16.17 -52.22
C LYS A 37 32.43 16.00 -53.68
N VAL A 38 31.44 15.11 -53.88
CA VAL A 38 30.13 15.55 -54.39
C VAL A 38 29.07 14.94 -53.47
N ALA A 39 28.05 15.72 -53.10
CA ALA A 39 26.87 15.20 -52.38
C ALA A 39 25.74 14.99 -53.40
N ALA A 40 25.22 13.77 -53.50
CA ALA A 40 24.00 13.50 -54.25
C ALA A 40 22.77 13.93 -53.44
N ALA A 41 21.76 14.47 -54.10
CA ALA A 41 20.46 14.74 -53.46
C ALA A 41 19.67 13.42 -53.32
N PRO A 42 18.90 13.24 -52.24
CA PRO A 42 18.00 12.09 -52.11
C PRO A 42 16.84 12.18 -53.10
N GLU A 43 16.35 11.02 -53.56
CA GLU A 43 15.17 10.94 -54.42
C GLU A 43 13.88 11.36 -53.68
N PRO A 44 12.86 11.88 -54.38
CA PRO A 44 11.60 12.25 -53.76
C PRO A 44 10.84 11.00 -53.28
N ALA A 45 10.47 11.00 -51.99
CA ALA A 45 9.63 9.97 -51.41
C ALA A 45 8.25 9.88 -52.09
N SER A 46 7.63 8.71 -52.06
CA SER A 46 6.31 8.49 -52.68
C SER A 46 5.22 9.34 -52.01
N PRO A 47 4.13 9.69 -52.73
CA PRO A 47 3.02 10.45 -52.14
C PRO A 47 2.45 9.80 -50.87
N LEU A 48 2.34 8.47 -50.86
CA LEU A 48 1.88 7.70 -49.70
C LEU A 48 2.82 7.85 -48.49
N ALA A 49 4.14 7.89 -48.70
CA ALA A 49 5.09 8.14 -47.62
C ALA A 49 5.02 9.58 -47.10
N ALA A 50 4.66 10.55 -47.96
CA ALA A 50 4.40 11.92 -47.55
C ALA A 50 3.08 12.05 -46.76
N GLU A 51 2.01 11.35 -47.15
CA GLU A 51 0.74 11.31 -46.40
C GLU A 51 0.90 10.63 -45.03
N ILE A 52 1.54 9.46 -44.96
CA ILE A 52 1.85 8.76 -43.69
C ILE A 52 2.68 9.66 -42.77
N ARG A 53 3.67 10.38 -43.32
CA ARG A 53 4.47 11.34 -42.55
C ARG A 53 3.65 12.55 -42.10
N MET A 54 2.77 13.09 -42.95
CA MET A 54 1.91 14.23 -42.60
C MET A 54 0.88 13.86 -41.52
N LEU A 55 0.37 12.62 -41.52
CA LEU A 55 -0.48 12.10 -40.44
C LEU A 55 0.30 12.04 -39.12
N ARG A 56 1.50 11.42 -39.11
CA ARG A 56 2.38 11.40 -37.91
C ARG A 56 2.77 12.80 -37.42
N GLU A 57 3.04 13.74 -38.32
CA GLU A 57 3.36 15.13 -37.95
C GLU A 57 2.14 15.94 -37.47
N LEU A 58 0.90 15.47 -37.74
CA LEU A 58 -0.34 16.00 -37.16
C LEU A 58 -0.67 15.38 -35.79
N GLU A 59 -0.30 14.12 -35.55
CA GLU A 59 -0.51 13.41 -34.29
C GLU A 59 0.47 13.82 -33.19
N LEU A 60 1.72 14.18 -33.56
CA LEU A 60 2.78 14.57 -32.61
C LEU A 60 2.70 16.03 -32.12
N ALA A 61 1.49 16.60 -32.03
CA ALA A 61 1.26 17.89 -31.38
C ALA A 61 1.33 17.74 -29.84
N PRO A 62 1.94 18.68 -29.10
CA PRO A 62 2.01 18.60 -27.64
C PRO A 62 0.63 18.79 -26.99
N VAL A 63 -0.04 17.68 -26.66
CA VAL A 63 -1.37 17.67 -26.06
C VAL A 63 -1.33 18.20 -24.62
N MET A 64 -1.79 19.44 -24.43
CA MET A 64 -2.18 19.93 -23.11
C MET A 64 -3.35 19.11 -22.58
N MET A 65 -3.08 18.18 -21.66
CA MET A 65 -4.12 17.31 -21.09
C MET A 65 -5.22 18.11 -20.37
N TYR A 66 -6.42 18.06 -20.95
CA TYR A 66 -7.67 18.31 -20.24
C TYR A 66 -8.40 16.97 -20.13
N PRO A 67 -8.83 16.53 -18.93
CA PRO A 67 -9.44 15.21 -18.74
C PRO A 67 -10.76 15.10 -19.53
N GLN A 68 -10.75 14.28 -20.58
CA GLN A 68 -11.76 14.34 -21.65
C GLN A 68 -13.15 13.79 -21.28
N GLN A 69 -13.27 13.05 -20.18
CA GLN A 69 -14.57 12.63 -19.61
C GLN A 69 -14.74 13.10 -18.15
N VAL A 70 -14.45 14.38 -17.90
CA VAL A 70 -15.14 15.08 -16.80
C VAL A 70 -16.57 15.37 -17.26
N SER A 71 -17.58 15.10 -16.42
CA SER A 71 -18.95 15.50 -16.74
C SER A 71 -19.00 17.00 -17.02
N ARG A 72 -19.76 17.46 -18.02
CA ARG A 72 -19.77 18.89 -18.41
C ARG A 72 -20.12 19.83 -17.24
N ALA A 73 -20.86 19.34 -16.24
CA ALA A 73 -21.10 20.06 -15.00
C ALA A 73 -19.84 20.19 -14.12
N THR A 74 -19.06 19.12 -13.96
CA THR A 74 -17.80 19.12 -13.20
C THR A 74 -16.67 19.85 -13.95
N GLU A 75 -16.66 19.85 -15.29
CA GLU A 75 -15.74 20.64 -16.11
C GLU A 75 -15.96 22.14 -15.85
N ILE A 76 -17.22 22.58 -15.93
CA ILE A 76 -17.63 23.94 -15.60
C ILE A 76 -17.34 24.25 -14.12
N ARG A 77 -17.52 23.30 -13.18
CA ARG A 77 -17.15 23.46 -11.77
C ARG A 77 -15.66 23.75 -11.60
N LEU A 78 -14.80 22.94 -12.22
CA LEU A 78 -13.34 23.08 -12.17
C LEU A 78 -12.85 24.35 -12.88
N PHE A 79 -13.55 24.81 -13.92
CA PHE A 79 -13.27 26.11 -14.53
C PHE A 79 -13.64 27.27 -13.59
N LEU A 80 -14.86 27.28 -13.06
CA LEU A 80 -15.35 28.34 -12.17
C LEU A 80 -14.55 28.43 -10.86
N SER A 81 -14.13 27.31 -10.28
CA SER A 81 -13.30 27.29 -9.07
C SER A 81 -11.84 27.75 -9.30
N ARG A 82 -11.43 27.98 -10.55
CA ARG A 82 -10.10 28.53 -10.91
C ARG A 82 -10.14 30.03 -11.17
N ILE A 83 -11.31 30.66 -11.20
CA ILE A 83 -11.47 32.12 -11.36
C ILE A 83 -11.22 32.80 -10.00
N GLU A 84 -10.33 33.79 -10.01
CA GLU A 84 -9.95 34.59 -8.85
C GLU A 84 -10.72 35.91 -8.81
N PHE A 85 -10.87 36.57 -9.96
CA PHE A 85 -11.60 37.83 -10.10
C PHE A 85 -12.06 38.05 -11.54
N ILE A 86 -13.14 38.82 -11.73
CA ILE A 86 -13.60 39.31 -13.03
C ILE A 86 -13.77 40.84 -12.96
N ALA A 87 -12.84 41.56 -13.56
CA ALA A 87 -13.00 42.99 -13.81
C ALA A 87 -13.87 43.21 -15.05
N ILE A 88 -14.40 44.42 -15.20
CA ILE A 88 -14.98 44.90 -16.47
C ILE A 88 -14.23 46.18 -16.80
N HIS A 89 -13.12 46.05 -17.52
CA HIS A 89 -12.15 47.12 -17.64
C HIS A 89 -12.63 48.19 -18.62
N GLU A 90 -13.06 47.78 -19.81
CA GLU A 90 -13.45 48.69 -20.89
C GLU A 90 -14.92 48.50 -21.32
N ILE A 91 -15.47 49.53 -21.96
CA ILE A 91 -16.75 49.52 -22.65
C ILE A 91 -16.47 49.98 -24.08
N ILE A 92 -16.81 49.17 -25.06
CA ILE A 92 -16.51 49.43 -26.47
C ILE A 92 -17.79 49.46 -27.30
N GLU A 93 -17.79 50.28 -28.34
CA GLU A 93 -18.87 50.36 -29.31
C GLU A 93 -18.41 49.67 -30.61
N ARG A 94 -19.21 48.71 -31.08
CA ARG A 94 -19.01 48.01 -32.35
C ARG A 94 -20.06 48.48 -33.36
N GLU A 95 -19.94 48.02 -34.60
CA GLU A 95 -20.82 48.39 -35.73
C GLU A 95 -22.32 48.32 -35.36
N GLU A 96 -23.11 49.22 -35.96
CA GLU A 96 -24.51 49.52 -35.62
C GLU A 96 -24.75 50.13 -34.21
N GLY A 97 -23.74 50.76 -33.61
CA GLY A 97 -23.90 51.51 -32.35
C GLY A 97 -24.15 50.62 -31.12
N VAL A 98 -23.54 49.43 -31.13
CA VAL A 98 -23.78 48.41 -30.12
C VAL A 98 -22.72 48.47 -29.04
N VAL A 99 -23.15 48.75 -27.81
CA VAL A 99 -22.31 48.75 -26.61
C VAL A 99 -22.03 47.34 -26.09
N TYR A 100 -20.76 46.97 -26.06
CA TYR A 100 -20.22 45.76 -25.43
C TYR A 100 -19.41 46.13 -24.17
N PHE A 101 -19.45 45.26 -23.17
CA PHE A 101 -18.64 45.33 -21.95
C PHE A 101 -17.50 44.33 -22.11
N VAL A 102 -16.27 44.77 -21.83
CA VAL A 102 -15.07 43.94 -21.91
C VAL A 102 -14.79 43.37 -20.52
N LEU A 103 -14.99 42.06 -20.36
CA LEU A 103 -14.66 41.34 -19.12
C LEU A 103 -13.20 40.91 -19.15
N ASP A 104 -12.48 41.25 -18.09
CA ASP A 104 -11.10 40.84 -17.85
C ASP A 104 -11.11 39.77 -16.75
N VAL A 105 -10.84 38.52 -17.14
CA VAL A 105 -10.95 37.34 -16.28
C VAL A 105 -9.57 36.97 -15.75
N TYR A 106 -9.43 37.00 -14.42
CA TYR A 106 -8.22 36.64 -13.69
C TYR A 106 -8.41 35.27 -13.05
N ARG A 107 -7.40 34.41 -13.17
CA ARG A 107 -7.37 33.06 -12.57
C ARG A 107 -6.33 32.97 -11.46
N TYR A 108 -6.54 32.06 -10.51
CA TYR A 108 -5.52 31.73 -9.52
C TYR A 108 -4.27 31.17 -10.21
N ARG A 109 -3.11 31.80 -9.98
CA ARG A 109 -1.82 31.25 -10.40
C ARG A 109 -1.39 30.15 -9.44
N GLN A 110 -1.11 28.96 -9.96
CA GLN A 110 -0.25 28.00 -9.26
C GLN A 110 1.17 28.58 -9.17
N GLN A 111 1.78 28.48 -7.99
CA GLN A 111 3.02 29.17 -7.66
C GLN A 111 4.24 28.39 -8.18
N LYS A 112 4.62 28.63 -9.45
CA LYS A 112 5.92 28.15 -9.97
C LYS A 112 7.07 28.96 -9.38
N GLY A 113 7.77 28.37 -8.41
CA GLY A 113 9.06 28.87 -7.88
C GLY A 113 9.11 29.07 -6.36
N LEU A 114 10.31 28.95 -5.80
CA LEU A 114 10.62 29.15 -4.38
C LEU A 114 10.25 30.57 -3.90
N PRO A 115 9.79 30.74 -2.65
CA PRO A 115 9.38 32.02 -2.12
C PRO A 115 10.57 32.97 -1.90
N SER A 116 10.57 34.13 -2.57
CA SER A 116 11.58 35.16 -2.34
C SER A 116 11.34 35.91 -1.03
N THR A 117 12.41 36.20 -0.30
CA THR A 117 12.38 36.73 1.08
C THR A 117 12.12 38.24 1.12
N ARG A 118 10.90 38.67 0.78
CA ARG A 118 10.42 40.04 1.08
C ARG A 118 9.00 40.06 1.64
N SER A 119 8.82 40.89 2.68
CA SER A 119 7.61 40.93 3.50
C SER A 119 6.37 41.37 2.73
N SER A 120 5.46 40.43 2.50
CA SER A 120 4.04 40.68 2.23
C SER A 120 3.21 39.89 3.25
N ARG A 121 2.03 40.39 3.60
CA ARG A 121 1.29 39.91 4.78
C ARG A 121 0.59 38.58 4.47
N LYS A 122 0.79 37.58 5.34
CA LYS A 122 0.04 36.31 5.32
C LYS A 122 -1.47 36.59 5.32
N LEU A 123 -2.18 36.04 4.33
CA LEU A 123 -3.61 35.79 4.40
C LEU A 123 -3.80 34.28 4.35
N SER A 124 -4.24 33.70 5.45
CA SER A 124 -4.61 32.28 5.53
C SER A 124 -5.94 32.05 4.82
N ALA A 125 -6.08 30.88 4.19
CA ALA A 125 -7.31 30.43 3.53
C ALA A 125 -8.37 29.96 4.56
N GLY A 126 -8.69 30.81 5.54
CA GLY A 126 -9.47 30.43 6.72
C GLY A 126 -10.04 31.61 7.52
N GLN A 127 -10.52 32.65 6.84
CA GLN A 127 -11.35 33.70 7.45
C GLN A 127 -12.63 33.92 6.64
N PRO A 128 -13.81 34.05 7.29
CA PRO A 128 -15.05 34.41 6.59
C PRO A 128 -14.93 35.76 5.89
N LEU A 129 -15.14 35.80 4.58
CA LEU A 129 -15.06 37.02 3.79
C LEU A 129 -16.31 37.88 3.99
N SER A 130 -16.16 39.06 4.58
CA SER A 130 -17.24 40.04 4.66
C SER A 130 -17.59 40.61 3.28
N HIS A 131 -18.88 40.71 2.93
CA HIS A 131 -19.46 41.20 1.66
C HIS A 131 -19.05 42.63 1.20
N LYS A 132 -18.07 43.29 1.83
CA LYS A 132 -17.60 44.64 1.49
C LYS A 132 -16.24 44.71 0.80
N LYS A 133 -15.54 43.60 0.55
CA LYS A 133 -14.17 43.61 0.01
C LYS A 133 -13.87 42.56 -1.08
N LEU A 134 -14.68 42.56 -2.14
CA LEU A 134 -14.37 41.85 -3.38
C LEU A 134 -14.08 42.79 -4.55
N ALA A 135 -14.73 43.96 -4.62
CA ALA A 135 -14.40 45.00 -5.60
C ALA A 135 -12.98 45.58 -5.41
N ASP A 136 -12.50 45.67 -4.15
CA ASP A 136 -11.15 46.16 -3.79
C ASP A 136 -10.01 45.17 -4.11
N ARG A 137 -10.24 44.13 -4.92
CA ARG A 137 -9.32 43.01 -5.16
C ARG A 137 -8.90 42.80 -6.63
N GLU A 138 -9.10 43.79 -7.50
CA GLU A 138 -8.54 43.76 -8.86
C GLU A 138 -7.00 43.55 -8.81
N PRO A 139 -6.43 42.52 -9.46
CA PRO A 139 -5.00 42.21 -9.35
C PRO A 139 -4.09 43.29 -9.97
N GLN A 140 -3.67 44.25 -9.14
CA GLN A 140 -2.71 45.28 -9.51
C GLN A 140 -1.41 44.64 -10.04
N ASP A 141 -0.83 45.27 -11.07
CA ASP A 141 0.34 44.81 -11.83
C ASP A 141 0.20 43.46 -12.58
N ARG A 142 -1.03 42.96 -12.82
CA ARG A 142 -1.28 41.76 -13.64
C ARG A 142 -2.20 42.02 -14.84
N ARG A 143 -1.83 41.47 -16.01
CA ARG A 143 -2.72 41.35 -17.18
C ARG A 143 -3.73 40.20 -16.99
N PRO A 144 -4.98 40.33 -17.47
CA PRO A 144 -5.97 39.26 -17.39
C PRO A 144 -5.53 37.99 -18.11
N ASP A 145 -6.03 36.84 -17.65
CA ASP A 145 -5.74 35.53 -18.22
C ASP A 145 -6.68 35.21 -19.42
N TYR A 146 -7.88 35.82 -19.46
CA TYR A 146 -8.74 35.91 -20.65
C TYR A 146 -9.45 37.26 -20.73
N GLN A 147 -9.78 37.71 -21.94
CA GLN A 147 -10.62 38.87 -22.20
C GLN A 147 -11.84 38.46 -23.03
N ILE A 148 -13.04 38.97 -22.70
CA ILE A 148 -14.32 38.54 -23.31
C ILE A 148 -15.21 39.76 -23.57
N GLU A 149 -15.77 39.90 -24.78
CA GLU A 149 -16.76 40.94 -25.10
C GLU A 149 -18.20 40.44 -24.88
N GLN A 150 -19.03 41.17 -24.12
CA GLN A 150 -20.46 40.83 -23.94
C GLN A 150 -21.39 42.05 -23.92
N ARG A 151 -22.52 41.96 -24.65
CA ARG A 151 -23.61 42.94 -24.59
C ARG A 151 -24.33 42.88 -23.22
N TYR A 152 -24.84 44.01 -22.70
CA TYR A 152 -25.59 44.05 -21.42
C TYR A 152 -26.72 42.99 -21.35
N SER A 153 -27.39 42.73 -22.48
CA SER A 153 -28.45 41.73 -22.61
C SER A 153 -27.99 40.29 -22.34
N SER A 154 -26.72 39.96 -22.58
CA SER A 154 -26.16 38.63 -22.31
C SER A 154 -26.23 38.28 -20.82
N PHE A 155 -25.92 39.24 -19.94
CA PHE A 155 -25.98 39.03 -18.49
C PHE A 155 -27.41 38.90 -17.95
N ALA A 156 -28.34 39.72 -18.47
CA ALA A 156 -29.76 39.59 -18.15
C ALA A 156 -30.34 38.24 -18.64
N ARG A 157 -29.86 37.74 -19.79
CA ARG A 157 -30.18 36.41 -20.32
C ARG A 157 -29.56 35.31 -19.46
N LEU A 158 -28.27 35.38 -19.12
CA LEU A 158 -27.57 34.43 -18.24
C LEU A 158 -28.32 34.26 -16.91
N ARG A 159 -28.63 35.38 -16.23
CA ARG A 159 -29.41 35.39 -14.99
C ARG A 159 -30.77 34.70 -15.13
N SER A 160 -31.44 34.90 -16.26
CA SER A 160 -32.76 34.33 -16.55
C SER A 160 -32.66 32.83 -16.90
N ASN A 161 -31.63 32.42 -17.62
CA ASN A 161 -31.36 31.02 -17.96
C ASN A 161 -31.04 30.20 -16.71
N VAL A 162 -30.16 30.71 -15.83
CA VAL A 162 -29.83 30.06 -14.55
C VAL A 162 -31.10 29.89 -13.70
N ALA A 163 -31.90 30.95 -13.56
CA ALA A 163 -33.18 30.89 -12.83
C ALA A 163 -34.23 29.96 -13.48
N HIS A 164 -34.18 29.74 -14.79
CA HIS A 164 -35.07 28.80 -15.49
C HIS A 164 -34.61 27.34 -15.29
N ILE A 165 -33.30 27.07 -15.44
CA ILE A 165 -32.72 25.73 -15.28
C ILE A 165 -32.92 25.23 -13.83
N ALA A 166 -32.62 26.08 -12.83
CA ALA A 166 -32.82 25.79 -11.41
C ALA A 166 -34.30 25.53 -11.02
N ARG A 167 -35.27 25.88 -11.88
CA ARG A 167 -36.70 25.57 -11.70
C ARG A 167 -37.18 24.34 -12.49
N LYS A 168 -36.38 23.83 -13.43
CA LYS A 168 -36.83 22.85 -14.44
C LYS A 168 -36.24 21.45 -14.27
N HIS A 169 -34.98 21.32 -13.83
CA HIS A 169 -34.26 20.04 -13.85
C HIS A 169 -34.18 19.32 -12.48
N HIS A 170 -35.31 18.94 -11.90
CA HIS A 170 -35.36 17.87 -10.88
C HIS A 170 -36.70 17.09 -10.90
N PRO A 171 -36.86 16.07 -11.77
CA PRO A 171 -38.10 15.28 -11.85
C PRO A 171 -38.44 14.48 -10.57
N LYS A 172 -37.44 14.15 -9.74
CA LYS A 172 -37.58 13.33 -8.52
C LYS A 172 -37.25 14.06 -7.20
N CYS A 173 -36.84 15.33 -7.22
CA CYS A 173 -36.42 16.05 -6.01
C CYS A 173 -37.03 17.46 -5.93
N LYS A 174 -38.04 17.63 -5.06
CA LYS A 174 -38.69 18.94 -4.82
C LYS A 174 -37.90 19.85 -3.85
N THR A 175 -36.72 19.41 -3.39
CA THR A 175 -36.01 19.97 -2.22
C THR A 175 -34.49 20.11 -2.46
N CYS A 176 -34.07 20.45 -3.67
CA CYS A 176 -32.66 20.70 -3.96
C CYS A 176 -32.20 22.03 -3.33
N ALA A 177 -31.48 21.95 -2.21
CA ALA A 177 -30.99 23.11 -1.46
C ALA A 177 -30.12 24.05 -2.32
N TYR A 178 -29.25 23.50 -3.17
CA TYR A 178 -28.43 24.28 -4.11
C TYR A 178 -29.30 25.12 -5.07
N CYS A 179 -30.34 24.53 -5.67
CA CYS A 179 -31.23 25.25 -6.57
C CYS A 179 -32.09 26.30 -5.81
N ALA A 180 -32.50 26.00 -4.58
CA ALA A 180 -33.22 26.96 -3.73
C ALA A 180 -32.35 28.18 -3.41
N ALA A 181 -31.15 27.99 -2.86
CA ALA A 181 -30.25 29.10 -2.51
C ALA A 181 -29.77 29.89 -3.73
N LEU A 182 -29.51 29.22 -4.86
CA LEU A 182 -29.19 29.92 -6.12
C LEU A 182 -30.37 30.76 -6.61
N LEU A 183 -31.62 30.30 -6.45
CA LEU A 183 -32.80 31.11 -6.71
C LEU A 183 -32.92 32.26 -5.70
N ASP A 184 -32.69 32.04 -4.41
CA ASP A 184 -32.78 33.07 -3.37
C ASP A 184 -31.74 34.17 -3.56
N PHE A 185 -30.48 33.83 -3.86
CA PHE A 185 -29.47 34.79 -4.33
C PHE A 185 -29.99 35.61 -5.52
N LEU A 186 -30.54 34.96 -6.54
CA LEU A 186 -31.10 35.66 -7.70
C LEU A 186 -32.33 36.54 -7.39
N HIS A 187 -33.05 36.31 -6.28
CA HIS A 187 -34.13 37.18 -5.79
C HIS A 187 -33.66 38.28 -4.82
N VAL A 188 -32.72 38.00 -3.93
CA VAL A 188 -32.26 38.90 -2.86
C VAL A 188 -31.15 39.86 -3.32
N THR A 189 -30.23 39.43 -4.19
CA THR A 189 -29.09 40.26 -4.60
C THR A 189 -29.54 41.61 -5.18
N PRO A 190 -29.13 42.75 -4.58
CA PRO A 190 -29.52 44.09 -5.02
C PRO A 190 -28.86 44.42 -6.37
N CYS A 191 -29.46 45.38 -7.09
CA CYS A 191 -28.92 45.94 -8.34
C CYS A 191 -28.38 44.88 -9.33
N LYS A 192 -29.26 43.99 -9.82
CA LYS A 192 -28.90 42.85 -10.69
C LYS A 192 -29.25 43.04 -12.18
N PRO A 193 -28.57 42.34 -13.11
CA PRO A 193 -28.78 42.51 -14.55
C PRO A 193 -30.23 42.31 -14.99
N SER A 194 -30.86 43.37 -15.51
CA SER A 194 -32.27 43.38 -15.87
C SER A 194 -32.62 44.49 -16.86
N LEU A 195 -33.72 44.31 -17.59
CA LEU A 195 -34.26 45.34 -18.49
C LEU A 195 -34.57 46.65 -17.76
N LYS A 196 -35.05 46.60 -16.50
CA LYS A 196 -35.30 47.81 -15.71
C LYS A 196 -34.00 48.59 -15.45
N VAL A 197 -32.97 47.91 -14.90
CA VAL A 197 -31.66 48.54 -14.67
C VAL A 197 -31.05 49.09 -15.96
N LYS A 198 -31.22 48.42 -17.11
CA LYS A 198 -30.73 48.95 -18.41
C LYS A 198 -31.25 50.38 -18.70
N PHE A 199 -32.47 50.71 -18.30
CA PHE A 199 -33.09 52.03 -18.56
C PHE A 199 -32.97 53.02 -17.40
N THR A 200 -32.45 52.63 -16.24
CA THR A 200 -32.37 53.50 -15.04
C THR A 200 -30.96 53.77 -14.53
N THR A 201 -29.91 53.27 -15.19
CA THR A 201 -28.51 53.50 -14.79
C THR A 201 -27.60 53.84 -15.96
N THR A 202 -26.51 54.57 -15.68
CA THR A 202 -25.45 54.95 -16.63
C THR A 202 -24.59 53.75 -17.05
N THR A 203 -23.70 53.90 -18.04
CA THR A 203 -22.88 52.77 -18.50
C THR A 203 -21.82 52.36 -17.47
N ASP A 204 -21.26 53.30 -16.72
CA ASP A 204 -20.31 53.03 -15.64
C ASP A 204 -20.98 52.40 -14.41
N GLU A 205 -22.18 52.86 -14.04
CA GLU A 205 -23.02 52.19 -13.04
C GLU A 205 -23.35 50.76 -13.47
N ARG A 206 -23.64 50.53 -14.76
CA ARG A 206 -23.82 49.16 -15.30
C ARG A 206 -22.55 48.32 -15.20
N LYS A 207 -21.36 48.89 -15.44
CA LYS A 207 -20.06 48.21 -15.29
C LYS A 207 -19.82 47.76 -13.84
N LEU A 208 -20.04 48.64 -12.85
CA LEU A 208 -19.93 48.31 -11.42
C LEU A 208 -20.95 47.24 -11.01
N ILE A 209 -22.21 47.40 -11.40
CA ILE A 209 -23.30 46.44 -11.16
C ILE A 209 -22.97 45.05 -11.73
N LEU A 210 -22.44 45.00 -12.96
CA LEU A 210 -22.09 43.75 -13.63
C LEU A 210 -20.91 43.04 -12.95
N SER A 211 -19.81 43.74 -12.68
CA SER A 211 -18.65 43.15 -12.01
C SER A 211 -19.02 42.60 -10.63
N ALA A 212 -19.73 43.38 -9.81
CA ALA A 212 -20.19 42.91 -8.50
C ALA A 212 -21.09 41.67 -8.59
N PHE A 213 -22.11 41.70 -9.47
CA PHE A 213 -23.04 40.58 -9.65
C PHE A 213 -22.35 39.29 -10.13
N ILE A 214 -21.37 39.39 -11.03
CA ILE A 214 -20.67 38.23 -11.59
C ILE A 214 -19.74 37.61 -10.53
N ASN A 215 -18.94 38.40 -9.83
CA ASN A 215 -18.03 37.87 -8.82
C ASN A 215 -18.79 37.26 -7.63
N GLU A 216 -19.86 37.90 -7.14
CA GLU A 216 -20.73 37.30 -6.10
C GLU A 216 -21.41 36.02 -6.59
N LEU A 217 -21.79 35.91 -7.88
CA LEU A 217 -22.37 34.68 -8.44
C LEU A 217 -21.35 33.53 -8.52
N VAL A 218 -20.09 33.82 -8.89
CA VAL A 218 -18.99 32.83 -8.87
C VAL A 218 -18.69 32.39 -7.44
N VAL A 219 -18.54 33.34 -6.51
CA VAL A 219 -18.31 33.05 -5.08
C VAL A 219 -19.47 32.22 -4.50
N HIS A 220 -20.73 32.57 -4.76
CA HIS A 220 -21.89 31.80 -4.30
C HIS A 220 -21.94 30.38 -4.89
N HIS A 221 -21.51 30.19 -6.15
CA HIS A 221 -21.39 28.83 -6.71
C HIS A 221 -20.32 28.01 -5.98
N VAL A 222 -19.16 28.60 -5.68
CA VAL A 222 -18.06 27.92 -4.97
C VAL A 222 -18.40 27.65 -3.50
N THR A 223 -18.94 28.63 -2.76
CA THR A 223 -19.20 28.49 -1.32
C THR A 223 -20.44 27.67 -0.99
N TYR A 224 -21.53 27.77 -1.77
CA TYR A 224 -22.73 27.00 -1.45
C TYR A 224 -22.54 25.49 -1.71
N VAL A 225 -21.70 25.12 -2.68
CA VAL A 225 -21.31 23.72 -2.91
C VAL A 225 -20.51 23.15 -1.73
N ALA A 226 -19.65 23.96 -1.10
CA ALA A 226 -18.93 23.59 0.13
C ALA A 226 -19.84 23.48 1.38
N HIS A 227 -21.08 23.98 1.32
CA HIS A 227 -22.07 23.83 2.38
C HIS A 227 -23.10 22.72 2.10
N THR A 228 -23.47 22.44 0.84
CA THR A 228 -24.40 21.34 0.52
C THR A 228 -23.84 19.94 0.70
N THR A 229 -22.53 19.81 0.92
CA THR A 229 -21.93 18.59 1.46
C THR A 229 -22.40 18.32 2.89
N HIS A 230 -22.59 19.35 3.73
CA HIS A 230 -22.91 19.21 5.15
C HIS A 230 -24.42 19.21 5.45
N PRO A 231 -25.01 18.08 5.88
CA PRO A 231 -26.36 18.08 6.44
C PRO A 231 -26.33 18.60 7.88
N SER A 232 -26.89 19.79 8.11
CA SER A 232 -27.31 20.21 9.45
C SER A 232 -28.81 20.47 9.46
N SER A 233 -29.50 19.89 10.42
CA SER A 233 -30.96 19.89 10.47
C SER A 233 -31.51 21.11 11.21
N ARG A 234 -32.32 21.92 10.52
CA ARG A 234 -33.49 22.61 11.12
C ARG A 234 -34.40 23.25 10.06
N ALA A 235 -35.50 22.58 9.76
CA ALA A 235 -36.68 23.21 9.19
C ALA A 235 -37.57 23.72 10.32
N SER A 236 -37.65 25.05 10.51
CA SER A 236 -38.64 25.67 11.39
C SER A 236 -38.75 27.18 11.13
N SER A 237 -39.80 27.61 10.44
CA SER A 237 -40.43 28.92 10.71
C SER A 237 -41.25 28.82 12.01
N PRO A 238 -41.50 29.94 12.71
CA PRO A 238 -42.83 30.53 12.60
C PRO A 238 -42.85 32.07 12.70
N LEU A 239 -44.05 32.65 12.64
CA LEU A 239 -44.31 34.08 12.84
C LEU A 239 -44.64 34.43 14.31
N ALA A 240 -44.28 35.66 14.69
CA ALA A 240 -45.01 36.65 15.49
C ALA A 240 -45.72 36.34 16.85
N ASN A 241 -45.54 37.32 17.75
CA ASN A 241 -46.44 37.80 18.83
C ASN A 241 -46.51 37.11 20.21
N SER A 242 -46.15 37.93 21.23
CA SER A 242 -46.75 38.08 22.60
C SER A 242 -47.07 36.82 23.44
N THR A 243 -46.63 36.69 24.70
CA THR A 243 -47.01 37.57 25.85
C THR A 243 -46.08 37.46 27.08
N SER A 244 -46.06 38.53 27.90
CA SER A 244 -45.85 38.60 29.37
C SER A 244 -44.75 37.78 30.12
N PHE A 245 -43.84 38.52 30.76
CA PHE A 245 -43.14 38.24 32.04
C PHE A 245 -44.10 37.82 33.20
N PRO A 246 -43.65 37.25 34.38
CA PRO A 246 -42.44 37.69 35.12
C PRO A 246 -41.67 36.71 36.06
N THR A 247 -40.64 37.29 36.69
CA THR A 247 -40.03 37.01 38.03
C THR A 247 -38.90 35.97 38.23
N LEU A 248 -37.87 36.46 38.96
CA LEU A 248 -36.68 35.86 39.60
C LEU A 248 -37.03 35.34 41.03
N PRO A 249 -36.18 34.61 41.82
CA PRO A 249 -34.70 34.65 41.97
C PRO A 249 -33.98 33.29 41.76
N ALA A 250 -32.64 33.15 41.67
CA ALA A 250 -31.46 34.00 41.99
C ALA A 250 -30.82 33.83 43.39
N GLU A 251 -29.96 32.81 43.52
CA GLU A 251 -28.77 32.70 44.42
C GLU A 251 -27.92 31.49 43.93
N LEU A 252 -26.60 31.36 44.13
CA LEU A 252 -25.63 32.11 44.94
C LEU A 252 -24.26 32.19 44.21
N VAL A 253 -23.38 33.14 44.54
CA VAL A 253 -22.15 33.48 43.77
C VAL A 253 -20.93 33.77 44.65
N PHE A 254 -19.76 33.21 44.30
CA PHE A 254 -18.38 33.74 44.52
C PHE A 254 -17.46 33.08 43.46
N VAL A 255 -16.63 33.71 42.61
CA VAL A 255 -15.73 34.89 42.66
C VAL A 255 -14.39 34.60 43.37
N VAL A 256 -13.29 34.65 42.60
CA VAL A 256 -12.12 35.58 42.69
C VAL A 256 -11.20 35.35 41.44
N PRO A 257 -10.51 36.37 40.86
CA PRO A 257 -9.91 36.26 39.51
C PRO A 257 -8.34 36.27 39.46
N SER A 258 -7.79 36.38 38.24
CA SER A 258 -6.36 36.37 37.91
C SER A 258 -5.59 37.68 38.13
N THR A 259 -4.28 37.59 38.41
CA THR A 259 -3.25 38.64 38.18
C THR A 259 -1.96 38.02 37.61
N ALA A 260 -0.98 38.83 37.18
CA ALA A 260 0.17 38.35 36.40
C ALA A 260 1.45 39.24 36.50
N ARG A 261 2.57 38.71 35.96
CA ARG A 261 3.84 39.35 35.50
C ARG A 261 5.05 39.53 36.45
N ILE A 262 6.20 38.95 36.05
CA ILE A 262 7.56 39.57 35.88
C ILE A 262 8.34 40.01 37.16
N PRO A 263 9.70 40.08 37.24
CA PRO A 263 10.85 39.43 36.54
C PRO A 263 11.86 38.72 37.51
N ILE A 264 13.02 38.23 37.01
CA ILE A 264 14.30 38.11 37.77
C ILE A 264 15.49 38.54 36.84
N PRO A 265 16.52 39.30 37.30
CA PRO A 265 17.62 39.84 36.48
C PRO A 265 19.02 39.18 36.66
N GLU A 266 20.05 39.82 36.06
CA GLU A 266 21.49 39.48 35.96
C GLU A 266 22.29 39.77 37.30
N LEU A 267 23.64 39.65 37.48
CA LEU A 267 24.82 39.60 36.57
C LEU A 267 26.09 38.99 37.29
N MET A 268 27.08 38.54 36.50
CA MET A 268 28.43 37.90 36.75
C MET A 268 29.21 38.02 38.10
N ALA A 269 30.05 36.99 38.41
CA ALA A 269 31.52 37.13 38.73
C ALA A 269 32.36 35.80 38.77
N THR A 270 33.45 35.76 37.97
CA THR A 270 34.82 35.17 38.17
C THR A 270 35.17 33.69 38.56
N ASP A 271 36.01 33.10 37.69
CA ASP A 271 37.23 32.25 37.93
C ASP A 271 37.14 30.70 38.19
N GLY A 272 38.23 29.98 37.84
CA GLY A 272 38.50 28.56 38.20
C GLY A 272 38.78 27.59 37.03
N SER A 273 40.04 27.37 36.64
CA SER A 273 40.43 26.48 35.50
C SER A 273 41.06 25.13 35.91
N ARG A 274 40.66 24.00 35.27
CA ARG A 274 41.54 23.01 34.55
C ARG A 274 40.97 21.58 34.35
N LYS A 275 41.10 21.07 33.10
CA LYS A 275 41.43 19.69 32.60
C LYS A 275 40.64 18.44 33.12
N ARG A 276 40.21 17.43 32.35
CA ARG A 276 40.86 16.51 31.34
C ARG A 276 42.01 15.66 31.94
N ALA A 277 42.17 14.35 31.68
CA ALA A 277 41.41 13.36 30.89
C ALA A 277 41.69 11.91 31.41
N GLY A 278 41.21 10.86 30.72
CA GLY A 278 41.54 9.44 30.98
C GLY A 278 42.94 9.02 30.48
N PRO A 279 43.26 7.71 30.48
CA PRO A 279 43.08 6.94 29.23
C PRO A 279 42.67 5.45 29.40
N ARG A 280 42.66 4.71 28.28
CA ARG A 280 42.54 3.23 28.13
C ARG A 280 43.74 2.68 27.34
N GLY A 281 43.93 1.36 27.38
CA GLY A 281 44.90 0.55 26.62
C GLY A 281 45.74 -0.33 27.56
N ASP A 282 46.26 -1.50 27.21
CA ASP A 282 46.07 -2.43 26.07
C ASP A 282 46.48 -3.85 26.57
N GLY A 283 46.22 -4.95 25.84
CA GLY A 283 46.82 -6.25 26.21
C GLY A 283 46.09 -7.52 25.75
N ASP A 284 46.66 -8.17 24.74
CA ASP A 284 46.27 -9.40 24.04
C ASP A 284 46.48 -10.74 24.82
N SER A 285 45.89 -11.83 24.29
CA SER A 285 46.28 -13.26 24.43
C SER A 285 45.96 -14.05 25.72
N GLY A 286 45.85 -15.40 25.61
CA GLY A 286 46.04 -16.32 26.76
C GLY A 286 45.05 -17.49 26.95
N VAL A 287 45.18 -18.56 26.16
CA VAL A 287 44.50 -19.87 26.31
C VAL A 287 44.70 -20.52 27.71
N GLY A 288 43.70 -21.21 28.29
CA GLY A 288 43.99 -22.27 29.27
C GLY A 288 42.85 -22.80 30.17
N TYR A 289 42.83 -24.14 30.35
CA TYR A 289 42.16 -24.89 31.42
C TYR A 289 42.64 -24.42 32.83
N GLY A 290 41.93 -24.58 33.95
CA GLY A 290 40.70 -25.32 34.27
C GLY A 290 40.87 -26.11 35.58
N THR A 291 39.81 -26.27 36.40
CA THR A 291 39.78 -26.96 37.74
C THR A 291 40.64 -26.33 38.86
N SER A 292 40.34 -26.38 40.18
CA SER A 292 39.12 -26.77 40.94
C SER A 292 39.24 -26.42 42.45
N VAL A 293 38.13 -26.57 43.20
CA VAL A 293 38.04 -27.04 44.61
C VAL A 293 38.26 -26.07 45.79
N PHE A 294 37.16 -25.85 46.55
CA PHE A 294 37.02 -25.54 48.01
C PHE A 294 37.59 -24.18 48.52
N CYS A 295 37.18 -23.61 49.67
CA CYS A 295 36.36 -24.12 50.78
C CYS A 295 35.40 -23.07 51.43
N GLU A 296 34.42 -23.59 52.19
CA GLU A 296 33.71 -23.06 53.38
C GLU A 296 33.59 -21.54 53.72
N SER A 297 32.35 -21.15 54.08
CA SER A 297 31.86 -20.54 55.36
C SER A 297 32.69 -19.46 56.12
N LYS A 298 32.15 -18.59 57.01
CA LYS A 298 30.89 -18.51 57.77
C LYS A 298 30.84 -17.13 58.48
N ARG A 299 29.66 -16.63 58.89
CA ARG A 299 29.34 -16.09 60.25
C ARG A 299 28.17 -15.10 60.27
N ALA A 300 27.47 -15.08 61.40
CA ALA A 300 26.92 -13.90 62.03
C ALA A 300 27.14 -13.99 63.55
N ASP A 301 27.33 -12.82 64.19
CA ASP A 301 27.06 -12.47 65.60
C ASP A 301 27.74 -13.18 66.80
N GLY A 302 27.74 -12.44 67.93
CA GLY A 302 27.98 -12.95 69.30
C GLY A 302 29.38 -12.69 69.86
N ALA A 303 29.50 -12.05 71.04
CA ALA A 303 30.78 -11.74 71.67
C ALA A 303 30.73 -11.70 73.22
N ARG A 304 31.90 -11.96 73.82
CA ARG A 304 32.28 -11.99 75.27
C ARG A 304 31.78 -13.22 76.06
N ALA A 305 32.60 -13.97 76.82
CA ALA A 305 33.78 -13.68 77.70
C ALA A 305 33.38 -13.29 79.13
N ASP A 306 33.98 -13.81 80.21
CA ASP A 306 34.95 -14.92 80.39
C ASP A 306 34.81 -15.53 81.82
N ASP A 307 35.51 -16.65 82.08
CA ASP A 307 35.71 -17.37 83.37
C ASP A 307 36.64 -16.57 84.36
N PRO A 308 37.03 -16.99 85.62
CA PRO A 308 37.17 -18.39 86.11
C PRO A 308 36.97 -18.73 87.64
N GLU A 309 37.11 -20.03 87.92
CA GLU A 309 37.86 -20.69 89.04
C GLU A 309 37.36 -20.86 90.51
N GLU A 310 38.05 -21.82 91.16
CA GLU A 310 38.11 -22.27 92.58
C GLU A 310 37.00 -23.16 93.20
N ASP A 311 37.27 -23.66 94.42
CA ASP A 311 37.41 -25.11 94.65
C ASP A 311 36.62 -25.70 95.87
N ASP A 312 36.64 -27.04 95.95
CA ASP A 312 36.44 -27.97 97.09
C ASP A 312 35.38 -27.64 98.18
N ALA A 313 34.31 -28.46 98.23
CA ALA A 313 33.57 -28.75 99.46
C ALA A 313 32.92 -30.15 99.41
N LYS A 314 33.27 -31.01 100.36
CA LYS A 314 32.64 -32.33 100.59
C LYS A 314 31.76 -32.31 101.85
N ASP A 315 31.09 -33.43 102.07
CA ASP A 315 30.40 -33.81 103.31
C ASP A 315 29.16 -32.98 103.69
N ASN A 316 28.10 -33.20 102.91
CA ASN A 316 26.78 -33.46 103.51
C ASN A 316 26.17 -34.78 103.00
N ASP A 317 26.59 -35.83 103.69
CA ASP A 317 25.74 -36.86 104.28
C ASP A 317 24.72 -37.63 103.40
N PHE A 318 25.13 -38.87 103.09
CA PHE A 318 24.39 -40.14 103.18
C PHE A 318 22.85 -40.20 102.96
N PHE A 319 22.04 -39.40 103.67
CA PHE A 319 20.57 -39.53 103.68
C PHE A 319 19.87 -39.28 102.34
N LEU A 320 20.37 -38.37 101.49
CA LEU A 320 19.72 -38.02 100.22
C LEU A 320 19.72 -39.15 99.16
N ARG A 321 20.56 -40.18 99.33
CA ARG A 321 20.79 -41.22 98.30
C ARG A 321 19.63 -42.18 98.08
N ARG A 322 18.59 -42.20 98.94
CA ARG A 322 17.44 -43.12 98.80
C ARG A 322 16.31 -42.55 97.93
N GLY A 323 16.04 -41.24 97.97
CA GLY A 323 15.01 -40.59 97.14
C GLY A 323 15.39 -40.48 95.65
N ALA A 324 16.67 -40.21 95.36
CA ALA A 324 17.14 -39.95 93.99
C ALA A 324 16.87 -41.10 92.99
N ARG A 325 16.85 -42.36 93.45
CA ARG A 325 16.60 -43.53 92.58
C ARG A 325 15.15 -43.65 92.10
N GLN A 326 14.19 -43.04 92.81
CA GLN A 326 12.77 -43.08 92.45
C GLN A 326 12.42 -41.99 91.40
N LEU A 327 13.02 -40.80 91.51
CA LEU A 327 12.93 -39.74 90.49
C LEU A 327 13.66 -40.09 89.18
N GLN A 328 14.82 -40.75 89.24
CA GLN A 328 15.53 -41.21 88.03
C GLN A 328 14.74 -42.26 87.23
N THR A 329 13.93 -43.09 87.88
CA THR A 329 13.14 -44.12 87.19
C THR A 329 11.85 -43.54 86.56
N GLN A 330 11.23 -42.54 87.18
CA GLN A 330 10.14 -41.79 86.53
C GLN A 330 10.63 -40.94 85.35
N THR A 331 11.72 -40.17 85.50
CA THR A 331 12.27 -39.35 84.40
C THR A 331 12.77 -40.18 83.21
N ARG A 332 13.35 -41.37 83.44
CA ARG A 332 13.67 -42.32 82.36
C ARG A 332 12.42 -42.85 81.65
N ARG A 333 11.33 -43.15 82.37
CA ARG A 333 10.06 -43.57 81.74
C ARG A 333 9.44 -42.43 80.93
N LEU A 334 9.42 -41.20 81.46
CA LEU A 334 8.89 -40.04 80.74
C LEU A 334 9.72 -39.74 79.47
N ARG A 335 11.06 -39.71 79.55
CA ARG A 335 11.93 -39.53 78.38
C ARG A 335 11.77 -40.65 77.35
N ARG A 336 11.64 -41.91 77.77
CA ARG A 336 11.40 -43.03 76.85
C ARG A 336 10.03 -42.89 76.16
N ASN A 337 8.99 -42.52 76.90
CA ASN A 337 7.66 -42.31 76.33
C ASN A 337 7.65 -41.12 75.36
N LEU A 338 8.30 -39.99 75.70
CA LEU A 338 8.46 -38.85 74.79
C LEU A 338 9.21 -39.24 73.51
N ALA A 339 10.29 -40.01 73.64
CA ALA A 339 11.05 -40.50 72.49
C ALA A 339 10.20 -41.46 71.63
N CYS A 340 9.42 -42.35 72.24
CA CYS A 340 8.49 -43.21 71.51
C CYS A 340 7.37 -42.40 70.82
N THR A 341 6.79 -41.37 71.44
CA THR A 341 5.81 -40.50 70.78
C THR A 341 6.44 -39.61 69.70
N PHE A 342 7.71 -39.22 69.84
CA PHE A 342 8.42 -38.46 68.82
C PHE A 342 8.81 -39.34 67.62
N VAL A 343 9.29 -40.57 67.85
CA VAL A 343 9.57 -41.55 66.79
C VAL A 343 8.27 -42.03 66.12
N ALA A 344 7.18 -42.21 66.87
CA ALA A 344 5.87 -42.49 66.30
C ALA A 344 5.30 -41.28 65.54
N GLY A 345 5.48 -40.06 66.05
CA GLY A 345 5.06 -38.82 65.40
C GLY A 345 5.82 -38.55 64.10
N VAL A 346 7.15 -38.68 64.11
CA VAL A 346 7.99 -38.63 62.91
C VAL A 346 7.67 -39.81 61.98
N GLY A 347 7.41 -41.00 62.52
CA GLY A 347 6.97 -42.15 61.74
C GLY A 347 5.61 -41.93 61.05
N ILE A 348 4.66 -41.28 61.72
CA ILE A 348 3.37 -40.88 61.16
C ILE A 348 3.55 -39.74 60.15
N VAL A 349 4.40 -38.74 60.40
CA VAL A 349 4.71 -37.67 59.43
C VAL A 349 5.42 -38.23 58.20
N VAL A 350 6.34 -39.20 58.36
CA VAL A 350 6.98 -39.90 57.25
C VAL A 350 6.00 -40.82 56.52
N LEU A 351 5.09 -41.50 57.22
CA LEU A 351 4.02 -42.29 56.58
C LEU A 351 2.98 -41.40 55.89
N LEU A 352 2.72 -40.19 56.39
CA LEU A 352 1.86 -39.19 55.75
C LEU A 352 2.57 -38.52 54.58
N LEU A 353 3.87 -38.29 54.64
CA LEU A 353 4.67 -37.80 53.50
C LEU A 353 4.86 -38.88 52.43
N VAL A 354 5.05 -40.15 52.82
CA VAL A 354 5.08 -41.29 51.90
C VAL A 354 3.69 -41.57 51.34
N SER A 355 2.61 -41.42 52.12
CA SER A 355 1.23 -41.52 51.62
C SER A 355 0.88 -40.34 50.73
N TYR A 356 1.33 -39.12 51.04
CA TYR A 356 1.17 -37.93 50.21
C TYR A 356 1.93 -38.12 48.90
N VAL A 357 3.22 -38.44 48.92
CA VAL A 357 4.03 -38.72 47.72
C VAL A 357 3.51 -39.95 46.96
N HIS A 358 2.92 -40.97 47.62
CA HIS A 358 2.30 -42.10 46.93
C HIS A 358 0.91 -41.78 46.38
N GLN A 359 0.16 -40.86 47.01
CA GLN A 359 -1.12 -40.36 46.54
C GLN A 359 -0.92 -39.38 45.38
N GLU A 360 0.05 -38.47 45.47
CA GLU A 360 0.53 -37.59 44.41
C GLU A 360 1.12 -38.42 43.27
N ARG A 361 1.87 -39.49 43.55
CA ARG A 361 2.32 -40.45 42.53
C ARG A 361 1.18 -41.30 41.95
N GLN A 362 0.13 -41.63 42.70
CA GLN A 362 -1.08 -42.30 42.15
C GLN A 362 -2.01 -41.31 41.42
N GLN A 363 -2.02 -40.03 41.77
CA GLN A 363 -2.73 -38.97 41.04
C GLN A 363 -1.98 -38.65 39.75
N ASN A 364 -0.65 -38.55 39.78
CA ASN A 364 0.17 -38.44 38.57
C ASN A 364 0.06 -39.70 37.70
N LEU A 365 0.10 -40.91 38.27
CA LEU A 365 -0.15 -42.16 37.50
C LEU A 365 -1.59 -42.29 37.01
N ARG A 366 -2.58 -41.64 37.65
CA ARG A 366 -3.97 -41.56 37.15
C ARG A 366 -4.21 -40.39 36.20
N ALA A 367 -3.36 -39.38 36.19
CA ALA A 367 -3.32 -38.36 35.14
C ALA A 367 -2.70 -38.96 33.88
N THR A 368 -1.56 -39.68 34.00
CA THR A 368 -0.95 -40.38 32.85
C THR A 368 -1.70 -41.64 32.40
N ALA A 369 -2.58 -42.21 33.24
CA ALA A 369 -3.53 -43.25 32.83
C ALA A 369 -4.94 -42.71 32.51
N GLY A 370 -5.17 -41.41 32.73
CA GLY A 370 -6.43 -40.70 32.50
C GLY A 370 -6.50 -40.08 31.11
N ALA A 371 -6.09 -40.84 30.10
CA ALA A 371 -6.09 -40.43 28.68
C ALA A 371 -5.43 -39.06 28.40
N SER A 372 -4.34 -38.71 29.10
CA SER A 372 -3.45 -37.65 28.63
C SER A 372 -2.79 -38.11 27.34
N GLU A 373 -3.17 -37.53 26.21
CA GLU A 373 -2.40 -37.64 24.97
C GLU A 373 -0.95 -37.22 25.27
N GLY A 374 0.02 -37.99 24.77
CA GLY A 374 1.42 -37.56 24.83
C GLY A 374 1.59 -36.26 24.04
N PRO A 375 2.64 -35.46 24.31
CA PRO A 375 2.94 -34.31 23.47
C PRO A 375 3.10 -34.79 22.02
N ALA A 376 2.14 -34.42 21.16
CA ALA A 376 2.04 -34.95 19.81
C ALA A 376 3.36 -34.80 19.07
N THR A 377 3.80 -35.85 18.40
CA THR A 377 5.03 -35.80 17.60
C THR A 377 4.89 -34.73 16.53
N ARG A 378 6.03 -34.23 16.04
CA ARG A 378 6.05 -33.28 14.92
C ARG A 378 5.29 -33.82 13.71
N GLN A 379 5.41 -35.13 13.44
CA GLN A 379 4.70 -35.84 12.37
C GLN A 379 3.18 -35.83 12.57
N GLU A 380 2.69 -36.21 13.76
CA GLU A 380 1.25 -36.17 14.07
C GLU A 380 0.70 -34.74 13.98
N THR A 381 1.47 -33.74 14.41
CA THR A 381 1.10 -32.31 14.32
C THR A 381 1.03 -31.83 12.86
N LEU A 382 2.00 -32.22 12.01
CA LEU A 382 1.98 -31.96 10.56
C LEU A 382 0.74 -32.58 9.91
N GLU A 383 0.38 -33.81 10.27
CA GLU A 383 -0.83 -34.48 9.78
C GLU A 383 -2.12 -33.80 10.26
N GLN A 384 -2.20 -33.35 11.51
CA GLN A 384 -3.34 -32.61 12.04
C GLN A 384 -3.53 -31.28 11.32
N VAL A 385 -2.45 -30.56 11.03
CA VAL A 385 -2.48 -29.32 10.24
C VAL A 385 -2.89 -29.62 8.79
N LEU A 386 -2.28 -30.60 8.13
CA LEU A 386 -2.57 -31.02 6.75
C LEU A 386 -4.06 -31.33 6.47
N LYS A 387 -4.78 -31.83 7.49
CA LYS A 387 -6.22 -32.13 7.47
C LYS A 387 -7.10 -30.87 7.58
N GLN A 388 -6.56 -29.75 8.07
CA GLN A 388 -7.23 -28.44 8.19
C GLN A 388 -6.93 -27.50 7.02
N LEU A 389 -5.77 -27.64 6.35
CA LEU A 389 -5.39 -26.77 5.24
C LEU A 389 -6.32 -26.97 4.02
N PRO A 390 -7.02 -25.93 3.54
CA PRO A 390 -7.83 -26.03 2.33
C PRO A 390 -6.93 -26.13 1.09
N ALA A 391 -7.38 -26.82 0.04
CA ALA A 391 -6.71 -26.74 -1.25
C ALA A 391 -6.84 -25.32 -1.83
N LEU A 392 -5.79 -24.85 -2.53
CA LEU A 392 -5.74 -23.53 -3.15
C LEU A 392 -6.94 -23.30 -4.08
N GLN A 393 -7.74 -22.30 -3.75
CA GLN A 393 -8.91 -21.89 -4.50
C GLN A 393 -8.52 -21.29 -5.86
N ALA A 394 -9.17 -21.77 -6.91
CA ALA A 394 -9.15 -21.12 -8.21
C ALA A 394 -9.95 -19.82 -8.14
N LEU A 395 -9.39 -18.75 -8.73
CA LEU A 395 -10.08 -17.47 -8.87
C LEU A 395 -11.20 -17.59 -9.90
N GLU A 396 -12.26 -16.79 -9.73
CA GLU A 396 -13.28 -16.63 -10.77
C GLU A 396 -12.62 -16.05 -12.03
N LYS A 397 -12.78 -16.71 -13.19
CA LYS A 397 -12.10 -16.35 -14.44
C LYS A 397 -13.10 -15.74 -15.43
N ARG A 398 -12.86 -14.50 -15.83
CA ARG A 398 -13.55 -13.83 -16.95
C ARG A 398 -12.56 -13.71 -18.11
N GLN A 399 -12.87 -14.30 -19.27
CA GLN A 399 -11.97 -14.34 -20.42
C GLN A 399 -12.60 -13.65 -21.64
N SER A 400 -11.76 -12.94 -22.41
CA SER A 400 -12.14 -12.34 -23.67
C SER A 400 -12.64 -13.36 -24.71
N ALA A 401 -13.53 -12.90 -25.58
CA ALA A 401 -14.02 -13.63 -26.73
C ALA A 401 -14.10 -12.69 -27.94
N ASN A 402 -13.62 -13.16 -29.09
CA ASN A 402 -13.69 -12.44 -30.38
C ASN A 402 -13.07 -11.02 -30.37
N GLY A 403 -12.07 -10.75 -29.53
CA GLY A 403 -11.42 -9.44 -29.42
C GLY A 403 -11.95 -8.55 -28.28
N GLU A 404 -12.92 -9.00 -27.48
CA GLU A 404 -13.48 -8.19 -26.39
C GLU A 404 -13.63 -8.98 -25.08
N LEU A 405 -13.40 -8.31 -23.94
CA LEU A 405 -13.90 -8.74 -22.63
C LEU A 405 -14.85 -7.69 -22.07
N ASN A 406 -16.16 -7.96 -22.16
CA ASN A 406 -17.20 -7.13 -21.57
C ASN A 406 -17.55 -7.65 -20.16
N THR A 407 -17.36 -6.82 -19.12
CA THR A 407 -17.67 -7.17 -17.72
C THR A 407 -18.27 -5.97 -16.97
N THR A 408 -19.01 -6.26 -15.90
CA THR A 408 -19.28 -5.29 -14.82
C THR A 408 -18.28 -5.52 -13.69
N LEU A 409 -18.03 -4.52 -12.85
CA LEU A 409 -17.43 -4.68 -11.52
C LEU A 409 -18.23 -3.83 -10.53
N THR A 410 -18.82 -4.45 -9.51
CA THR A 410 -19.63 -3.74 -8.50
C THR A 410 -18.87 -3.58 -7.21
N VAL A 411 -18.44 -2.37 -6.85
CA VAL A 411 -17.77 -2.11 -5.57
C VAL A 411 -18.80 -2.08 -4.44
N ALA A 412 -18.61 -2.91 -3.43
CA ALA A 412 -19.55 -3.09 -2.31
C ALA A 412 -18.85 -3.30 -0.96
N GLU A 413 -19.62 -3.22 0.13
CA GLU A 413 -19.16 -3.56 1.49
C GLU A 413 -19.30 -5.07 1.73
N LYS A 414 -18.23 -5.73 2.17
CA LYS A 414 -18.14 -7.20 2.27
C LYS A 414 -17.51 -7.64 3.59
N LEU A 415 -18.06 -8.68 4.22
CA LEU A 415 -17.41 -9.41 5.30
C LEU A 415 -16.36 -10.38 4.71
N VAL A 416 -15.12 -10.27 5.15
CA VAL A 416 -14.06 -11.27 4.98
C VAL A 416 -13.93 -12.02 6.29
N ASP A 417 -14.20 -13.33 6.27
CA ASP A 417 -14.17 -14.24 7.43
C ASP A 417 -13.24 -15.45 7.20
N SER A 418 -12.55 -15.48 6.06
CA SER A 418 -11.70 -16.57 5.61
C SER A 418 -10.35 -16.65 6.34
N GLY A 419 -9.99 -15.67 7.16
CA GLY A 419 -8.73 -15.59 7.92
C GLY A 419 -8.86 -15.74 9.44
N PRO A 420 -7.75 -15.62 10.19
CA PRO A 420 -7.73 -15.67 11.66
C PRO A 420 -8.41 -14.44 12.29
N ILE A 421 -8.53 -13.34 11.56
CA ILE A 421 -9.30 -12.14 11.93
C ILE A 421 -10.33 -11.89 10.84
N ALA A 422 -11.61 -11.94 11.18
CA ALA A 422 -12.72 -11.56 10.31
C ALA A 422 -13.01 -10.05 10.43
N PHE A 423 -13.37 -9.41 9.33
CA PHE A 423 -13.61 -7.98 9.26
C PHE A 423 -14.49 -7.56 8.07
N TYR A 424 -15.23 -6.47 8.21
CA TYR A 424 -15.88 -5.80 7.07
C TYR A 424 -14.90 -4.88 6.34
N THR A 425 -14.98 -4.90 5.02
CA THR A 425 -14.09 -4.17 4.10
C THR A 425 -14.84 -3.76 2.83
N ARG A 426 -14.13 -3.17 1.87
CA ARG A 426 -14.60 -2.88 0.52
C ARG A 426 -14.07 -3.97 -0.43
N ALA A 427 -14.90 -4.46 -1.34
CA ALA A 427 -14.57 -5.55 -2.24
C ALA A 427 -15.01 -5.23 -3.68
N TYR A 428 -14.45 -5.98 -4.64
CA TYR A 428 -15.04 -6.09 -5.97
C TYR A 428 -16.05 -7.24 -5.93
N GLU A 429 -17.32 -6.90 -6.05
CA GLU A 429 -18.46 -7.81 -5.92
C GLU A 429 -18.40 -8.56 -4.58
N ASP A 430 -18.72 -9.85 -4.54
CA ASP A 430 -18.67 -10.67 -3.33
C ASP A 430 -17.30 -11.33 -3.07
N SER A 431 -16.23 -10.94 -3.79
CA SER A 431 -14.93 -11.62 -3.70
C SER A 431 -13.76 -10.72 -3.28
N VAL A 432 -12.86 -11.32 -2.51
CA VAL A 432 -11.54 -10.77 -2.14
C VAL A 432 -10.53 -11.92 -2.33
N PRO A 433 -9.64 -11.86 -3.34
CA PRO A 433 -9.51 -10.82 -4.37
C PRO A 433 -10.70 -10.76 -5.33
N GLY A 434 -10.74 -9.72 -6.17
CA GLY A 434 -11.66 -9.60 -7.30
C GLY A 434 -11.43 -10.65 -8.40
N PRO A 435 -12.35 -10.78 -9.36
CA PRO A 435 -12.26 -11.75 -10.46
C PRO A 435 -10.98 -11.58 -11.28
N MET A 436 -10.43 -12.71 -11.74
CA MET A 436 -9.29 -12.74 -12.65
C MET A 436 -9.77 -12.46 -14.08
N LEU A 437 -9.23 -11.40 -14.68
CA LEU A 437 -9.47 -11.08 -16.08
C LEU A 437 -8.41 -11.76 -16.96
N VAL A 438 -8.80 -12.32 -18.09
CA VAL A 438 -7.90 -13.02 -19.01
C VAL A 438 -8.07 -12.48 -20.42
N LEU A 439 -6.97 -11.97 -20.98
CA LEU A 439 -6.92 -11.16 -22.20
C LEU A 439 -5.82 -11.66 -23.14
N LYS A 440 -5.83 -11.14 -24.36
CA LYS A 440 -4.80 -11.25 -25.39
C LYS A 440 -4.47 -9.85 -25.91
N PRO A 441 -3.24 -9.62 -26.40
CA PRO A 441 -2.92 -8.40 -27.15
C PRO A 441 -3.80 -8.27 -28.38
N GLY A 442 -4.35 -7.07 -28.60
CA GLY A 442 -5.40 -6.80 -29.57
C GLY A 442 -6.83 -6.86 -29.00
N ASP A 443 -7.05 -7.34 -27.77
CA ASP A 443 -8.36 -7.30 -27.13
C ASP A 443 -8.70 -5.91 -26.57
N VAL A 444 -10.00 -5.61 -26.49
CA VAL A 444 -10.56 -4.47 -25.74
C VAL A 444 -11.25 -4.96 -24.47
N LEU A 445 -10.83 -4.44 -23.30
CA LEU A 445 -11.44 -4.72 -22.01
C LEU A 445 -12.42 -3.60 -21.64
N ASN A 446 -13.71 -3.92 -21.72
CA ASN A 446 -14.83 -3.05 -21.37
C ASN A 446 -15.31 -3.36 -19.95
N ILE A 447 -15.10 -2.43 -19.01
CA ILE A 447 -15.56 -2.55 -17.62
C ILE A 447 -16.62 -1.49 -17.31
N HIS A 448 -17.83 -1.92 -16.98
CA HIS A 448 -18.81 -1.07 -16.30
C HIS A 448 -18.55 -1.09 -14.79
N LEU A 449 -17.90 -0.05 -14.25
CA LEU A 449 -17.62 0.05 -12.81
C LEU A 449 -18.80 0.71 -12.09
N VAL A 450 -19.40 0.02 -11.12
CA VAL A 450 -20.52 0.51 -10.30
C VAL A 450 -20.07 0.67 -8.86
N ASN A 451 -20.20 1.87 -8.27
CA ASN A 451 -19.83 2.10 -6.88
C ASN A 451 -21.07 2.10 -5.97
N ASN A 452 -21.34 0.97 -5.30
CA ASN A 452 -22.46 0.79 -4.37
C ASN A 452 -22.10 1.05 -2.90
N LEU A 453 -20.95 1.68 -2.61
CA LEU A 453 -20.56 2.04 -1.24
C LEU A 453 -21.46 3.14 -0.65
N GLY A 454 -21.45 3.26 0.68
CA GLY A 454 -22.12 4.37 1.38
C GLY A 454 -21.50 5.75 1.08
N PRO A 455 -22.22 6.86 1.35
CA PRO A 455 -21.71 8.20 1.12
C PRO A 455 -20.50 8.53 2.03
N ASN A 456 -19.54 9.29 1.49
CA ASN A 456 -18.41 9.81 2.27
C ASN A 456 -18.85 10.81 3.34
N VAL A 457 -18.13 10.86 4.47
CA VAL A 457 -18.39 11.86 5.52
C VAL A 457 -18.02 13.27 5.02
N PRO A 458 -18.95 14.24 5.10
CA PRO A 458 -18.69 15.62 4.71
C PRO A 458 -17.62 16.30 5.57
N GLY A 459 -16.71 17.02 4.93
CA GLY A 459 -15.75 17.88 5.60
C GLY A 459 -14.81 18.58 4.63
N GLU A 460 -14.16 19.62 5.13
CA GLU A 460 -12.87 20.05 4.59
C GLU A 460 -11.81 18.99 4.97
N TRP A 461 -10.94 18.68 4.01
CA TRP A 461 -9.85 17.71 4.11
C TRP A 461 -8.54 18.42 3.81
N THR A 462 -7.50 18.19 4.60
CA THR A 462 -6.19 18.77 4.31
C THR A 462 -5.57 18.03 3.12
N PRO A 463 -5.01 18.71 2.09
CA PRO A 463 -4.35 18.01 0.98
C PRO A 463 -3.24 17.07 1.47
N ASN A 464 -3.12 15.91 0.80
CA ASN A 464 -2.25 14.80 1.21
C ASN A 464 -2.54 14.35 2.67
N THR A 465 -3.78 13.92 2.92
CA THR A 465 -4.24 13.11 4.07
C THR A 465 -5.12 11.96 3.59
N MET A 466 -5.55 11.07 4.50
CA MET A 466 -6.55 10.04 4.22
C MET A 466 -7.93 10.70 4.15
N HIS A 467 -8.63 10.60 3.02
CA HIS A 467 -9.93 11.26 2.79
C HIS A 467 -10.81 10.49 1.80
N GLU A 468 -12.10 10.82 1.81
CA GLU A 468 -13.13 10.30 0.89
C GLU A 468 -13.01 8.78 0.60
N PRO A 469 -13.00 7.91 1.64
CA PRO A 469 -12.59 6.51 1.53
C PRO A 469 -13.50 5.64 0.64
N ASN A 470 -14.66 6.15 0.23
CA ASN A 470 -15.61 5.49 -0.67
C ASN A 470 -15.62 6.08 -2.09
N ASN A 471 -14.82 7.11 -2.40
CA ASN A 471 -14.52 7.48 -3.80
C ASN A 471 -13.56 6.43 -4.39
N THR A 472 -13.83 5.93 -5.59
CA THR A 472 -13.03 4.88 -6.23
C THR A 472 -12.76 5.18 -7.71
N ASN A 473 -11.88 4.40 -8.32
CA ASN A 473 -11.59 4.37 -9.77
C ASN A 473 -10.87 3.04 -10.09
N LEU A 474 -10.28 2.92 -11.28
CA LEU A 474 -9.46 1.78 -11.68
C LEU A 474 -8.08 2.27 -12.12
N HIS A 475 -7.08 1.45 -11.84
CA HIS A 475 -5.74 1.48 -12.42
C HIS A 475 -5.35 0.06 -12.86
N PHE A 476 -4.69 -0.06 -14.01
CA PHE A 476 -4.24 -1.30 -14.66
C PHE A 476 -2.71 -1.46 -14.50
N HIS A 477 -2.33 -1.81 -13.28
CA HIS A 477 -0.95 -1.86 -12.80
C HIS A 477 -0.06 -2.75 -13.65
N GLY A 478 0.98 -2.12 -14.24
CA GLY A 478 1.97 -2.72 -15.12
C GLY A 478 1.56 -2.93 -16.57
N MET A 479 0.33 -2.58 -16.96
CA MET A 479 -0.10 -2.68 -18.36
C MET A 479 0.43 -1.52 -19.21
N HIS A 480 0.76 -1.82 -20.48
CA HIS A 480 1.18 -0.82 -21.47
C HIS A 480 -0.03 -0.32 -22.25
N VAL A 481 -0.73 0.66 -21.67
CA VAL A 481 -2.08 1.11 -22.04
C VAL A 481 -2.21 2.63 -21.89
N ASP A 482 -3.22 3.25 -22.53
CA ASP A 482 -3.38 4.70 -22.52
C ASP A 482 -3.73 5.23 -21.10
N PRO A 483 -3.01 6.23 -20.55
CA PRO A 483 -3.30 6.80 -19.23
C PRO A 483 -4.39 7.89 -19.23
N THR A 484 -5.10 8.08 -20.33
CA THR A 484 -6.03 9.21 -20.55
C THR A 484 -7.47 8.75 -20.77
N GLY A 485 -8.34 9.65 -21.24
CA GLY A 485 -9.73 9.34 -21.62
C GLY A 485 -10.50 8.53 -20.57
N THR A 486 -10.93 7.34 -20.99
CA THR A 486 -11.65 6.31 -20.21
C THR A 486 -10.80 5.06 -19.96
N GLU A 487 -9.48 5.16 -20.07
CA GLU A 487 -8.53 4.04 -19.94
C GLU A 487 -7.87 4.06 -18.54
N ASP A 488 -6.54 3.95 -18.42
CA ASP A 488 -5.76 3.92 -17.16
C ASP A 488 -5.65 5.29 -16.46
N ASN A 489 -6.70 6.09 -16.55
CA ASN A 489 -6.72 7.48 -16.10
C ASN A 489 -7.04 7.56 -14.60
N VAL A 490 -5.98 7.48 -13.78
CA VAL A 490 -6.04 7.55 -12.31
C VAL A 490 -6.59 8.87 -11.73
N PHE A 491 -6.83 9.90 -12.57
CA PHE A 491 -7.52 11.14 -12.17
C PHE A 491 -9.06 11.05 -12.31
N ARG A 492 -9.59 9.97 -12.86
CA ARG A 492 -11.04 9.68 -12.86
C ARG A 492 -11.51 9.43 -11.43
N ILE A 493 -12.78 9.73 -11.18
CA ILE A 493 -13.44 9.55 -9.89
C ILE A 493 -14.81 8.93 -10.17
N VAL A 494 -15.14 7.85 -9.45
CA VAL A 494 -16.47 7.25 -9.39
C VAL A 494 -16.97 7.40 -7.95
N PRO A 495 -17.78 8.42 -7.65
CA PRO A 495 -18.34 8.65 -6.32
C PRO A 495 -19.30 7.53 -5.85
N PRO A 496 -19.58 7.45 -4.54
CA PRO A 496 -20.62 6.57 -4.00
C PRO A 496 -21.98 6.78 -4.66
N GLY A 497 -22.58 5.70 -5.16
CA GLY A 497 -23.85 5.70 -5.89
C GLY A 497 -23.75 6.09 -7.37
N GLU A 498 -22.55 6.30 -7.92
CA GLU A 498 -22.31 6.54 -9.34
C GLU A 498 -21.62 5.35 -10.02
N SER A 499 -21.56 5.39 -11.36
CA SER A 499 -20.95 4.37 -12.21
C SER A 499 -20.18 5.01 -13.36
N ALA A 500 -19.14 4.34 -13.88
CA ALA A 500 -18.41 4.78 -15.05
C ALA A 500 -17.91 3.61 -15.90
N ASP A 501 -17.96 3.80 -17.22
CA ASP A 501 -17.47 2.83 -18.20
C ASP A 501 -15.97 3.04 -18.49
N THR A 502 -15.22 1.95 -18.58
CA THR A 502 -13.79 1.93 -18.90
C THR A 502 -13.59 1.07 -20.14
N HIS A 503 -12.82 1.59 -21.10
CA HIS A 503 -12.63 0.97 -22.43
C HIS A 503 -11.14 0.83 -22.69
N LEU A 504 -10.52 -0.20 -22.11
CA LEU A 504 -9.08 -0.38 -22.13
C LEU A 504 -8.64 -1.13 -23.40
N HIS A 505 -7.84 -0.51 -24.25
CA HIS A 505 -7.29 -1.17 -25.45
C HIS A 505 -5.96 -1.83 -25.10
N VAL A 506 -5.83 -3.15 -25.30
CA VAL A 506 -4.54 -3.85 -25.12
C VAL A 506 -3.80 -3.85 -26.46
N PRO A 507 -2.67 -3.12 -26.62
CA PRO A 507 -1.95 -3.08 -27.90
C PRO A 507 -1.50 -4.47 -28.35
N LEU A 508 -1.45 -4.75 -29.66
CA LEU A 508 -0.99 -6.03 -30.21
C LEU A 508 0.43 -6.43 -29.75
N THR A 509 1.26 -5.44 -29.42
CA THR A 509 2.64 -5.55 -28.93
C THR A 509 2.77 -5.74 -27.42
N HIS A 510 1.66 -5.71 -26.66
CA HIS A 510 1.66 -5.76 -25.20
C HIS A 510 2.34 -7.04 -24.65
N PRO A 511 3.13 -6.94 -23.56
CA PRO A 511 3.77 -8.09 -22.91
C PRO A 511 2.77 -9.17 -22.46
N ARG A 512 3.25 -10.42 -22.38
CA ARG A 512 2.49 -11.58 -21.89
C ARG A 512 2.94 -11.90 -20.48
N GLY A 513 2.02 -12.12 -19.54
CA GLY A 513 2.36 -12.32 -18.14
C GLY A 513 1.22 -11.99 -17.16
N LEU A 514 1.59 -11.62 -15.93
CA LEU A 514 0.68 -11.27 -14.84
C LEU A 514 0.74 -9.77 -14.50
N PHE A 515 -0.40 -9.13 -14.67
CA PHE A 515 -0.69 -7.74 -14.32
C PHE A 515 -1.84 -7.72 -13.29
N HIS A 516 -2.32 -6.55 -12.86
CA HIS A 516 -3.49 -6.47 -11.97
C HIS A 516 -4.26 -5.16 -12.08
N TYR A 517 -5.50 -5.15 -11.59
CA TYR A 517 -6.28 -3.93 -11.42
C TYR A 517 -6.60 -3.65 -9.96
N HIS A 518 -6.51 -2.38 -9.55
CA HIS A 518 -6.85 -1.91 -8.21
C HIS A 518 -7.29 -0.43 -8.24
N PRO A 519 -7.94 0.09 -7.18
CA PRO A 519 -8.26 1.51 -7.11
C PRO A 519 -7.03 2.37 -6.84
N HIS A 520 -7.02 3.57 -7.42
CA HIS A 520 -5.93 4.54 -7.36
C HIS A 520 -6.41 5.97 -7.05
N PHE A 521 -7.60 6.12 -6.45
CA PHE A 521 -8.09 7.43 -6.02
C PHE A 521 -7.30 7.95 -4.81
N HIS A 522 -6.62 9.08 -5.00
CA HIS A 522 -5.77 9.72 -3.99
C HIS A 522 -6.53 9.94 -2.67
N GLY A 523 -5.94 9.51 -1.55
CA GLY A 523 -6.57 9.58 -0.22
C GLY A 523 -7.37 8.35 0.21
N SER A 524 -7.82 7.49 -0.73
CA SER A 524 -8.57 6.27 -0.41
C SER A 524 -7.82 4.96 -0.64
N VAL A 525 -6.81 4.93 -1.53
CA VAL A 525 -6.11 3.72 -2.03
C VAL A 525 -5.85 2.67 -0.95
N PHE A 526 -5.21 3.04 0.15
CA PHE A 526 -4.83 2.11 1.22
C PHE A 526 -6.02 1.36 1.86
N LEU A 527 -7.19 1.98 1.94
CA LEU A 527 -8.42 1.40 2.51
C LEU A 527 -9.25 0.59 1.52
N GLN A 528 -8.93 0.68 0.23
CA GLN A 528 -9.59 -0.07 -0.84
C GLN A 528 -8.68 -1.22 -1.27
N MET A 529 -7.50 -0.92 -1.80
CA MET A 529 -6.51 -1.91 -2.25
C MET A 529 -6.02 -2.78 -1.08
N GLY A 530 -5.51 -2.17 0.00
CA GLY A 530 -5.16 -2.87 1.25
C GLY A 530 -6.38 -3.40 2.03
N GLY A 531 -7.59 -2.96 1.67
CA GLY A 531 -8.84 -3.55 2.15
C GLY A 531 -9.21 -4.85 1.44
N GLY A 532 -8.61 -5.16 0.28
CA GLY A 532 -8.88 -6.36 -0.51
C GLY A 532 -9.28 -6.12 -1.97
N MET A 533 -9.48 -4.87 -2.39
CA MET A 533 -9.87 -4.51 -3.77
C MET A 533 -8.69 -4.59 -4.75
N VAL A 534 -8.30 -5.82 -5.09
CA VAL A 534 -7.35 -6.13 -6.16
C VAL A 534 -7.88 -7.33 -6.94
N GLY A 535 -7.78 -7.32 -8.27
CA GLY A 535 -7.99 -8.51 -9.10
C GLY A 535 -6.85 -8.68 -10.12
N PRO A 536 -6.37 -9.91 -10.38
CA PRO A 536 -5.29 -10.13 -11.34
C PRO A 536 -5.77 -10.07 -12.79
N ILE A 537 -4.85 -9.72 -13.69
CA ILE A 537 -5.03 -9.75 -15.15
C ILE A 537 -3.96 -10.66 -15.73
N VAL A 538 -4.36 -11.66 -16.50
CA VAL A 538 -3.44 -12.51 -17.27
C VAL A 538 -3.55 -12.17 -18.74
N VAL A 539 -2.45 -11.71 -19.33
CA VAL A 539 -2.33 -11.56 -20.78
C VAL A 539 -1.70 -12.85 -21.32
N GLU A 540 -2.47 -13.65 -22.06
CA GLU A 540 -2.11 -15.02 -22.42
C GLU A 540 -0.85 -15.10 -23.31
N ASP A 541 0.05 -16.00 -22.94
CA ASP A 541 1.26 -16.37 -23.68
C ASP A 541 0.89 -16.79 -25.13
N ASP A 542 1.73 -16.48 -26.12
CA ASP A 542 1.52 -16.95 -27.50
C ASP A 542 1.97 -18.42 -27.66
N PRO A 543 1.07 -19.37 -27.99
CA PRO A 543 1.42 -20.77 -28.14
C PRO A 543 2.49 -21.07 -29.20
N ALA A 544 2.74 -20.17 -30.15
CA ALA A 544 3.80 -20.33 -31.16
C ALA A 544 5.21 -20.05 -30.60
N THR A 545 5.34 -19.33 -29.48
CA THR A 545 6.64 -18.92 -28.90
C THR A 545 6.97 -19.57 -27.55
N VAL A 546 6.00 -20.18 -26.86
CA VAL A 546 6.25 -20.87 -25.57
C VAL A 546 7.14 -22.13 -25.77
N PRO A 547 8.28 -22.27 -25.07
CA PRO A 547 9.11 -23.47 -25.17
C PRO A 547 8.38 -24.75 -24.74
N PRO A 548 8.56 -25.89 -25.44
CA PRO A 548 7.77 -27.11 -25.19
C PRO A 548 7.75 -27.61 -23.73
N LYS A 549 8.86 -27.49 -23.00
CA LYS A 549 8.92 -27.86 -21.57
C LYS A 549 8.03 -26.96 -20.69
N TYR A 550 7.98 -25.65 -20.97
CA TYR A 550 7.18 -24.69 -20.22
C TYR A 550 5.69 -24.76 -20.64
N ALA A 551 5.42 -25.08 -21.92
CA ALA A 551 4.09 -25.41 -22.40
C ALA A 551 3.51 -26.66 -21.72
N ALA A 552 4.36 -27.67 -21.47
CA ALA A 552 3.96 -28.95 -20.86
C ALA A 552 3.62 -28.88 -19.36
N ILE A 553 3.91 -27.77 -18.67
CA ILE A 553 3.57 -27.57 -17.25
C ILE A 553 2.05 -27.65 -17.07
N LYS A 554 1.57 -28.70 -16.40
CA LYS A 554 0.14 -28.99 -16.23
C LYS A 554 -0.51 -28.13 -15.15
N LYS A 555 0.18 -27.92 -14.02
CA LYS A 555 -0.29 -27.13 -12.89
C LYS A 555 0.18 -25.69 -13.04
N LYS A 556 -0.75 -24.80 -13.39
CA LYS A 556 -0.53 -23.36 -13.51
C LYS A 556 -1.51 -22.66 -12.56
N HIS A 557 -1.00 -21.98 -11.54
CA HIS A 557 -1.80 -21.29 -10.53
C HIS A 557 -1.50 -19.79 -10.55
N VAL A 558 -2.54 -18.95 -10.56
CA VAL A 558 -2.40 -17.54 -10.18
C VAL A 558 -2.56 -17.45 -8.66
N VAL A 559 -1.64 -16.74 -8.01
CA VAL A 559 -1.46 -16.72 -6.55
C VAL A 559 -1.42 -15.27 -6.08
N VAL A 560 -2.55 -14.76 -5.59
CA VAL A 560 -2.68 -13.37 -5.13
C VAL A 560 -2.47 -13.31 -3.62
N LEU A 561 -1.37 -12.71 -3.19
CA LEU A 561 -0.97 -12.53 -1.79
C LEU A 561 -1.49 -11.19 -1.27
N GLN A 562 -2.52 -11.18 -0.43
CA GLN A 562 -3.12 -9.95 0.12
C GLN A 562 -2.76 -9.77 1.60
N GLU A 563 -2.18 -8.63 1.95
CA GLU A 563 -1.82 -8.26 3.34
C GLU A 563 -3.02 -7.63 4.05
N PHE A 564 -3.45 -8.20 5.18
CA PHE A 564 -4.45 -7.58 6.06
C PHE A 564 -3.84 -7.26 7.42
N LYS A 565 -3.86 -5.97 7.79
CA LYS A 565 -3.08 -5.42 8.90
C LYS A 565 -3.89 -4.43 9.74
N PHE A 566 -3.91 -4.66 11.05
CA PHE A 566 -4.78 -3.98 12.02
C PHE A 566 -3.98 -3.36 13.18
N SER A 567 -2.66 -3.19 12.99
CA SER A 567 -1.76 -2.53 13.94
C SER A 567 -0.65 -1.75 13.23
N GLY A 568 0.13 -0.95 13.97
CA GLY A 568 1.22 -0.12 13.45
C GLY A 568 0.88 1.36 13.19
N GLY A 569 -0.37 1.78 13.42
CA GLY A 569 -0.82 3.16 13.24
C GLY A 569 -1.26 3.47 11.80
N MET A 570 -1.68 4.72 11.53
CA MET A 570 -2.50 5.05 10.34
C MET A 570 -1.94 4.58 8.99
N MET A 571 -0.63 4.65 8.77
CA MET A 571 -0.01 4.28 7.49
C MET A 571 0.08 2.76 7.27
N THR A 572 -0.31 1.94 8.26
CA THR A 572 -0.19 0.48 8.20
C THR A 572 -1.38 -0.30 8.78
N SER A 573 -2.16 0.32 9.66
CA SER A 573 -3.37 -0.23 10.28
C SER A 573 -4.61 0.24 9.52
N LEU A 574 -5.34 -0.69 8.90
CA LEU A 574 -6.62 -0.41 8.25
C LEU A 574 -7.62 0.27 9.21
N VAL A 575 -7.58 -0.10 10.49
CA VAL A 575 -8.44 0.46 11.55
C VAL A 575 -8.14 1.94 11.81
N ASP A 576 -6.88 2.33 11.73
CA ASP A 576 -6.45 3.71 12.02
C ASP A 576 -6.53 4.59 10.77
N ALA A 577 -6.31 4.05 9.58
CA ALA A 577 -6.66 4.68 8.32
C ALA A 577 -8.18 4.93 8.21
N ALA A 578 -9.01 3.97 8.64
CA ALA A 578 -10.48 4.11 8.64
C ALA A 578 -10.94 5.25 9.56
N LYS A 579 -10.34 5.40 10.76
CA LYS A 579 -10.59 6.56 11.63
C LYS A 579 -10.17 7.87 10.99
N ALA A 580 -8.98 7.90 10.38
CA ALA A 580 -8.40 9.11 9.80
C ALA A 580 -9.22 9.64 8.62
N SER A 581 -9.62 8.75 7.72
CA SER A 581 -10.54 9.01 6.60
C SER A 581 -12.01 9.21 7.00
N ARG A 582 -12.32 9.18 8.32
CA ARG A 582 -13.68 9.26 8.89
C ARG A 582 -14.64 8.24 8.24
N SER A 583 -14.14 7.05 7.90
CA SER A 583 -14.91 5.96 7.29
C SER A 583 -16.12 5.58 8.15
N THR A 584 -17.31 5.53 7.54
CA THR A 584 -18.55 5.06 8.19
C THR A 584 -18.64 3.53 8.30
N LEU A 585 -17.83 2.80 7.52
CA LEU A 585 -17.75 1.35 7.56
C LEU A 585 -17.17 0.88 8.91
N ASP A 586 -18.00 0.24 9.72
CA ASP A 586 -17.59 -0.44 10.95
C ASP A 586 -16.98 -1.81 10.60
N MET A 587 -15.66 -1.94 10.80
CA MET A 587 -14.93 -3.15 10.42
C MET A 587 -15.23 -4.38 11.30
N GLN A 588 -15.82 -4.21 12.49
CA GLN A 588 -16.21 -5.30 13.42
C GLN A 588 -15.20 -6.44 13.63
N LEU A 589 -13.91 -6.09 13.80
CA LEU A 589 -12.82 -7.06 13.91
C LEU A 589 -13.11 -8.18 14.92
N THR A 590 -13.05 -9.42 14.45
CA THR A 590 -13.41 -10.61 15.24
C THR A 590 -12.42 -11.75 15.00
N TYR A 591 -11.75 -12.24 16.04
CA TYR A 591 -10.89 -13.42 15.95
C TYR A 591 -11.71 -14.69 15.69
N THR A 592 -11.38 -15.45 14.64
CA THR A 592 -12.08 -16.67 14.23
C THR A 592 -11.42 -17.94 14.79
N GLY A 593 -12.07 -19.10 14.71
CA GLY A 593 -11.45 -20.39 15.07
C GLY A 593 -10.10 -20.68 14.37
N LYS A 594 -9.77 -20.00 13.26
CA LYS A 594 -8.48 -20.13 12.55
C LYS A 594 -7.27 -19.61 13.33
N THR A 595 -7.46 -18.90 14.44
CA THR A 595 -6.34 -18.58 15.35
C THR A 595 -5.72 -19.81 16.01
N LYS A 596 -6.44 -20.95 16.06
CA LYS A 596 -5.89 -22.23 16.53
C LYS A 596 -4.96 -22.86 15.50
N LEU A 597 -5.32 -22.79 14.22
CA LEU A 597 -4.47 -23.23 13.10
C LEU A 597 -3.20 -22.37 13.02
N ASP A 598 -3.34 -21.06 13.17
CA ASP A 598 -2.23 -20.12 13.33
C ASP A 598 -1.28 -20.55 14.47
N GLU A 599 -1.81 -20.88 15.65
CA GLU A 599 -1.01 -21.34 16.79
C GLU A 599 -0.33 -22.70 16.54
N GLN A 600 -1.00 -23.65 15.90
CA GLN A 600 -0.42 -24.95 15.53
C GLN A 600 0.72 -24.77 14.52
N VAL A 601 0.55 -23.91 13.52
CA VAL A 601 1.60 -23.60 12.53
C VAL A 601 2.74 -22.83 13.19
N ARG A 602 2.48 -21.96 14.17
CA ARG A 602 3.52 -21.32 15.00
C ARG A 602 4.32 -22.32 15.84
N LYS A 603 3.69 -23.40 16.33
CA LYS A 603 4.37 -24.51 17.03
C LYS A 603 5.22 -25.36 16.08
N LEU A 604 4.79 -25.52 14.82
CA LEU A 604 5.57 -26.22 13.79
C LEU A 604 6.73 -25.40 13.21
N TYR A 605 6.59 -24.09 13.11
CA TYR A 605 7.59 -23.21 12.48
C TYR A 605 7.88 -21.98 13.39
N PRO A 606 8.48 -22.20 14.59
CA PRO A 606 8.64 -21.17 15.60
C PRO A 606 9.59 -20.03 15.18
N ASP A 607 10.56 -20.32 14.33
CA ASP A 607 11.54 -19.36 13.83
C ASP A 607 11.05 -18.57 12.59
N VAL A 608 9.85 -18.89 12.08
CA VAL A 608 9.28 -18.31 10.85
C VAL A 608 8.26 -17.21 11.14
N GLN A 609 7.38 -17.41 12.13
CA GLN A 609 6.32 -16.44 12.44
C GLN A 609 6.75 -15.43 13.51
N GLU A 610 6.68 -14.14 13.20
CA GLU A 610 6.86 -13.10 14.22
C GLU A 610 5.65 -13.00 15.16
N LYS A 611 5.92 -12.80 16.47
CA LYS A 611 4.89 -12.69 17.49
C LYS A 611 4.40 -11.25 17.63
N GLU A 612 3.12 -11.03 17.38
CA GLU A 612 2.53 -9.70 17.40
C GLU A 612 1.81 -9.35 18.71
N ARG A 613 1.30 -8.12 18.77
CA ARG A 613 0.47 -7.63 19.87
C ARG A 613 -1.01 -7.79 19.49
N PRO A 614 -1.87 -8.37 20.36
CA PRO A 614 -3.30 -8.49 20.09
C PRO A 614 -3.97 -7.15 19.74
N ILE A 615 -4.97 -7.21 18.88
CA ILE A 615 -5.74 -6.06 18.43
C ILE A 615 -6.63 -5.54 19.56
N ARG A 616 -6.56 -4.23 19.84
CA ARG A 616 -7.43 -3.60 20.85
C ARG A 616 -8.88 -3.63 20.41
N ASN A 617 -9.76 -4.08 21.30
CA ASN A 617 -11.22 -4.13 21.13
C ASN A 617 -11.71 -5.07 20.00
N ALA A 618 -10.86 -5.95 19.47
CA ALA A 618 -11.33 -7.05 18.62
C ALA A 618 -12.19 -8.01 19.46
N LYS A 619 -13.27 -8.52 18.86
CA LYS A 619 -14.14 -9.52 19.47
C LYS A 619 -13.51 -10.91 19.35
N LEU A 620 -13.98 -11.85 20.16
CA LEU A 620 -13.78 -13.28 19.93
C LEU A 620 -15.03 -13.83 19.24
N SER A 621 -14.84 -14.74 18.28
CA SER A 621 -15.93 -15.53 17.69
C SER A 621 -16.58 -16.44 18.74
N LYS A 622 -17.83 -16.86 18.47
CA LYS A 622 -18.59 -17.73 19.37
C LYS A 622 -17.83 -19.03 19.68
N GLU A 623 -17.20 -19.63 18.66
CA GLU A 623 -16.37 -20.84 18.79
C GLU A 623 -15.22 -20.68 19.81
N LEU A 624 -14.56 -19.53 19.84
CA LEU A 624 -13.49 -19.26 20.81
C LEU A 624 -14.04 -18.98 22.21
N LEU A 625 -15.20 -18.33 22.32
CA LEU A 625 -15.86 -18.07 23.61
C LEU A 625 -16.33 -19.38 24.27
N GLU A 626 -17.01 -20.25 23.52
CA GLU A 626 -17.54 -21.52 24.03
C GLU A 626 -16.43 -22.48 24.49
N GLU A 627 -15.25 -22.46 23.86
CA GLU A 627 -14.08 -23.22 24.34
C GLU A 627 -13.41 -22.58 25.56
N MET A 628 -13.29 -21.25 25.63
CA MET A 628 -12.71 -20.60 26.81
C MET A 628 -13.56 -20.83 28.07
N ASP A 629 -14.89 -20.80 27.94
CA ASP A 629 -15.83 -21.14 29.03
C ASP A 629 -15.74 -22.63 29.45
N SER A 630 -15.10 -23.49 28.64
CA SER A 630 -14.90 -24.92 28.91
C SER A 630 -13.54 -25.26 29.53
N SER A 631 -12.61 -24.31 29.61
CA SER A 631 -11.25 -24.51 30.11
C SER A 631 -11.00 -23.80 31.45
N GLU A 632 -10.21 -24.40 32.35
CA GLU A 632 -9.80 -23.73 33.61
C GLU A 632 -8.67 -22.69 33.41
N GLU A 633 -8.14 -22.54 32.19
CA GLU A 633 -7.11 -21.55 31.88
C GLU A 633 -7.69 -20.15 31.58
N LYS A 634 -6.87 -19.12 31.78
CA LYS A 634 -7.28 -17.74 31.51
C LYS A 634 -7.34 -17.48 30.00
N PRO A 635 -8.39 -16.79 29.49
CA PRO A 635 -8.49 -16.32 28.12
C PRO A 635 -7.21 -15.67 27.59
N GLN A 636 -6.49 -16.38 26.70
CA GLN A 636 -5.33 -15.84 25.99
C GLN A 636 -5.82 -15.23 24.67
N ILE A 637 -5.75 -13.89 24.57
CA ILE A 637 -6.13 -13.19 23.34
C ILE A 637 -5.07 -13.51 22.25
N PRO A 638 -5.47 -13.98 21.05
CA PRO A 638 -4.54 -14.39 20.00
C PRO A 638 -3.48 -13.31 19.67
N PRO A 639 -2.18 -13.66 19.65
CA PRO A 639 -1.07 -12.70 19.45
C PRO A 639 -0.84 -12.39 17.96
N ILE A 640 -1.91 -12.04 17.25
CA ILE A 640 -1.94 -11.77 15.81
C ILE A 640 -2.74 -10.49 15.51
N ALA A 641 -2.20 -9.66 14.62
CA ALA A 641 -2.75 -8.39 14.15
C ALA A 641 -2.44 -8.10 12.66
N GLN A 642 -1.64 -8.94 12.01
CA GLN A 642 -1.35 -8.98 10.59
C GLN A 642 -1.41 -10.44 10.09
N TYR A 643 -1.97 -10.65 8.91
CA TYR A 643 -1.82 -11.92 8.19
C TYR A 643 -1.83 -11.70 6.68
N PHE A 644 -1.33 -12.68 5.93
CA PHE A 644 -1.55 -12.77 4.49
C PHE A 644 -2.66 -13.76 4.17
N SER A 645 -3.51 -13.41 3.22
CA SER A 645 -4.36 -14.37 2.52
C SER A 645 -3.81 -14.66 1.12
N VAL A 646 -4.15 -15.84 0.60
CA VAL A 646 -3.72 -16.33 -0.70
C VAL A 646 -4.97 -16.78 -1.46
N ASN A 647 -5.30 -16.09 -2.55
CA ASN A 647 -6.57 -16.25 -3.29
C ASN A 647 -7.81 -16.17 -2.36
N GLY A 648 -7.77 -15.29 -1.35
CA GLY A 648 -8.85 -15.13 -0.37
C GLY A 648 -8.89 -16.19 0.73
N GLN A 649 -8.00 -17.18 0.73
CA GLN A 649 -7.89 -18.20 1.78
C GLN A 649 -6.72 -17.92 2.73
N TYR A 650 -6.81 -18.36 3.99
CA TYR A 650 -5.69 -18.37 4.92
C TYR A 650 -5.01 -19.74 4.92
N LEU A 651 -3.69 -19.76 4.72
CA LEU A 651 -2.84 -20.95 4.67
C LEU A 651 -3.36 -22.09 3.76
N PRO A 652 -3.71 -21.84 2.49
CA PRO A 652 -4.05 -22.93 1.58
C PRO A 652 -2.84 -23.80 1.21
N LYS A 653 -3.09 -25.02 0.75
CA LYS A 653 -2.07 -25.93 0.22
C LYS A 653 -2.18 -26.14 -1.29
N ILE A 654 -1.03 -26.33 -1.92
CA ILE A 654 -0.85 -26.70 -3.32
C ILE A 654 -0.35 -28.15 -3.35
N GLU A 655 -1.08 -29.03 -4.05
CA GLU A 655 -0.79 -30.47 -4.15
C GLU A 655 0.21 -30.74 -5.28
N VAL A 656 1.38 -31.31 -4.98
CA VAL A 656 2.53 -31.43 -5.91
C VAL A 656 3.13 -32.84 -5.84
N GLN A 657 3.57 -33.38 -6.98
CA GLN A 657 4.32 -34.63 -7.06
C GLN A 657 5.84 -34.37 -7.04
N PRO A 658 6.67 -35.29 -6.50
CA PRO A 658 8.12 -35.14 -6.55
C PRO A 658 8.62 -34.95 -7.98
N HIS A 659 9.51 -33.98 -8.19
CA HIS A 659 10.01 -33.56 -9.51
C HIS A 659 8.92 -33.25 -10.55
N GLU A 660 7.76 -32.76 -10.14
CA GLU A 660 6.77 -32.12 -11.02
C GLU A 660 7.10 -30.62 -11.14
N ASN A 661 7.12 -30.07 -12.37
CA ASN A 661 7.20 -28.63 -12.54
C ASN A 661 5.82 -27.98 -12.34
N VAL A 662 5.73 -27.01 -11.45
CA VAL A 662 4.48 -26.29 -11.11
C VAL A 662 4.70 -24.78 -11.25
N LEU A 663 3.91 -24.13 -12.11
CA LEU A 663 3.99 -22.69 -12.34
C LEU A 663 3.07 -21.95 -11.36
N LEU A 664 3.65 -21.06 -10.56
CA LEU A 664 2.95 -20.08 -9.74
C LEU A 664 3.17 -18.68 -10.34
N ARG A 665 2.11 -18.08 -10.89
CA ARG A 665 2.09 -16.64 -11.24
C ARG A 665 1.67 -15.87 -9.99
N VAL A 666 2.64 -15.32 -9.27
CA VAL A 666 2.45 -14.68 -7.95
C VAL A 666 2.30 -13.18 -8.09
N LEU A 667 1.25 -12.63 -7.47
CA LEU A 667 1.00 -11.19 -7.32
C LEU A 667 1.09 -10.81 -5.84
N HIS A 668 1.94 -9.84 -5.50
CA HIS A 668 1.98 -9.25 -4.16
C HIS A 668 1.03 -8.05 -4.06
N ALA A 669 -0.20 -8.33 -3.68
CA ALA A 669 -1.28 -7.37 -3.44
C ALA A 669 -1.35 -6.91 -1.97
N GLY A 670 -0.18 -6.76 -1.31
CA GLY A 670 -0.06 -6.17 0.02
C GLY A 670 0.08 -4.64 -0.01
N GLY A 671 -0.13 -4.00 1.14
CA GLY A 671 -0.16 -2.54 1.26
C GLY A 671 1.06 -1.90 1.94
N THR A 672 1.88 -2.68 2.66
CA THR A 672 2.99 -2.17 3.48
C THR A 672 4.22 -3.08 3.46
N ALA A 673 4.06 -4.36 3.75
CA ALA A 673 5.19 -5.24 4.03
C ALA A 673 5.70 -5.92 2.76
N SER A 674 7.02 -5.88 2.53
CA SER A 674 7.68 -6.72 1.53
C SER A 674 7.87 -8.14 2.05
N LEU A 675 8.08 -9.09 1.13
CA LEU A 675 8.24 -10.51 1.40
C LEU A 675 9.59 -11.02 0.91
N GLU A 676 10.16 -11.95 1.66
CA GLU A 676 11.41 -12.66 1.34
C GLU A 676 11.08 -14.17 1.25
N VAL A 677 10.52 -14.57 0.11
CA VAL A 677 9.81 -15.84 -0.06
C VAL A 677 10.77 -17.00 -0.31
N GLN A 678 10.62 -18.07 0.47
CA GLN A 678 11.37 -19.31 0.38
C GLN A 678 10.42 -20.51 0.41
N VAL A 679 10.83 -21.62 -0.21
CA VAL A 679 10.09 -22.91 -0.18
C VAL A 679 11.07 -24.04 0.15
N PRO A 680 11.34 -24.33 1.45
CA PRO A 680 12.36 -25.29 1.84
C PRO A 680 12.14 -26.68 1.24
N GLY A 681 13.17 -27.22 0.57
CA GLY A 681 13.10 -28.51 -0.12
C GLY A 681 12.48 -28.47 -1.53
N CYS A 682 12.31 -27.28 -2.13
CA CYS A 682 11.97 -27.14 -3.55
C CYS A 682 12.95 -26.19 -4.25
N SER A 683 13.31 -26.52 -5.49
CA SER A 683 14.04 -25.61 -6.40
C SER A 683 13.06 -24.58 -6.97
N ILE A 684 13.48 -23.32 -7.04
CA ILE A 684 12.68 -22.20 -7.56
C ILE A 684 13.36 -21.62 -8.80
N MET A 685 12.68 -21.66 -9.95
CA MET A 685 13.12 -21.01 -11.19
C MET A 685 12.24 -19.79 -11.49
N LEU A 686 12.78 -18.59 -11.35
CA LEU A 686 12.13 -17.34 -11.76
C LEU A 686 12.09 -17.26 -13.28
N ALA A 687 10.91 -17.04 -13.85
CA ALA A 687 10.65 -17.02 -15.29
C ALA A 687 10.31 -15.63 -15.84
N SER A 688 9.53 -14.83 -15.10
CA SER A 688 9.22 -13.44 -15.42
C SER A 688 9.16 -12.60 -14.15
N SER A 689 9.45 -11.31 -14.28
CA SER A 689 9.24 -10.30 -13.24
C SER A 689 8.27 -9.24 -13.74
N ASP A 690 7.32 -8.80 -12.92
CA ASP A 690 6.27 -7.83 -13.24
C ASP A 690 5.41 -8.19 -14.48
N GLY A 691 5.38 -9.46 -14.88
CA GLY A 691 4.71 -9.90 -16.11
C GLY A 691 5.54 -9.70 -17.38
N LEU A 692 6.85 -9.52 -17.24
CA LEU A 692 7.84 -9.37 -18.30
C LEU A 692 8.81 -10.57 -18.24
N TYR A 693 8.84 -11.39 -19.30
CA TYR A 693 9.67 -12.59 -19.32
C TYR A 693 11.16 -12.29 -19.31
N LEU A 694 11.92 -13.05 -18.52
CA LEU A 694 13.37 -12.99 -18.52
C LEU A 694 13.94 -13.68 -19.78
N PRO A 695 15.08 -13.24 -20.34
CA PRO A 695 15.71 -13.91 -21.48
C PRO A 695 16.08 -15.39 -21.23
N LYS A 696 16.25 -15.77 -19.95
CA LYS A 696 16.46 -17.14 -19.46
C LYS A 696 15.89 -17.25 -18.03
N PRO A 697 15.43 -18.43 -17.58
CA PRO A 697 15.01 -18.59 -16.19
C PRO A 697 16.19 -18.49 -15.22
N ARG A 698 16.00 -17.77 -14.10
CA ARG A 698 17.00 -17.52 -13.06
C ARG A 698 16.73 -18.42 -11.83
N PRO A 699 17.68 -19.23 -11.33
CA PRO A 699 17.49 -20.00 -10.10
C PRO A 699 17.54 -19.07 -8.87
N MET A 700 16.62 -19.26 -7.92
CA MET A 700 16.48 -18.40 -6.73
C MET A 700 16.54 -19.21 -5.43
N GLU A 701 17.31 -18.75 -4.43
CA GLU A 701 17.23 -19.25 -3.04
C GLU A 701 16.08 -18.58 -2.26
N THR A 702 16.02 -17.24 -2.36
CA THR A 702 14.99 -16.38 -1.78
C THR A 702 14.43 -15.50 -2.89
N VAL A 703 13.10 -15.41 -3.03
CA VAL A 703 12.42 -14.52 -3.98
C VAL A 703 11.90 -13.30 -3.24
N ILE A 704 12.40 -12.12 -3.60
CA ILE A 704 11.95 -10.86 -3.02
C ILE A 704 10.68 -10.41 -3.74
N LEU A 705 9.65 -10.06 -2.98
CA LEU A 705 8.44 -9.42 -3.50
C LEU A 705 8.20 -8.11 -2.77
N LEU A 706 8.11 -7.04 -3.54
CA LEU A 706 7.70 -5.71 -3.08
C LEU A 706 6.18 -5.54 -3.28
N PRO A 707 5.49 -4.71 -2.49
CA PRO A 707 4.09 -4.35 -2.74
C PRO A 707 3.87 -3.89 -4.20
N GLY A 708 2.95 -4.55 -4.92
CA GLY A 708 2.67 -4.34 -6.34
C GLY A 708 3.47 -5.21 -7.33
N ALA A 709 4.58 -5.82 -6.90
CA ALA A 709 5.42 -6.65 -7.77
C ALA A 709 4.76 -8.00 -8.14
N ARG A 710 5.13 -8.54 -9.31
CA ARG A 710 4.68 -9.87 -9.77
C ARG A 710 5.86 -10.75 -10.16
N VAL A 711 5.71 -12.06 -10.07
CA VAL A 711 6.68 -13.04 -10.59
C VAL A 711 6.00 -14.28 -11.16
N ASP A 712 6.58 -14.87 -12.20
CA ASP A 712 6.29 -16.28 -12.55
C ASP A 712 7.40 -17.14 -11.94
N LEU A 713 7.04 -18.05 -11.03
CA LEU A 713 7.95 -19.03 -10.43
C LEU A 713 7.58 -20.43 -10.90
N VAL A 714 8.54 -21.19 -11.43
CA VAL A 714 8.38 -22.64 -11.59
C VAL A 714 9.04 -23.33 -10.41
N LEU A 715 8.21 -23.95 -9.56
CA LEU A 715 8.65 -24.83 -8.49
C LEU A 715 8.90 -26.24 -9.02
N ASN A 716 9.91 -26.90 -8.47
CA ASN A 716 10.18 -28.33 -8.66
C ASN A 716 10.68 -28.88 -7.32
N CYS A 717 10.00 -29.89 -6.77
CA CYS A 717 10.16 -30.29 -5.37
C CYS A 717 10.79 -31.68 -5.20
N GLU A 718 11.78 -31.79 -4.32
CA GLU A 718 12.45 -33.05 -3.97
C GLU A 718 11.46 -34.09 -3.38
N PRO A 719 11.70 -35.41 -3.47
CA PRO A 719 10.90 -36.39 -2.76
C PRO A 719 11.08 -36.27 -1.24
N THR A 720 10.03 -36.61 -0.48
CA THR A 720 10.16 -36.77 0.98
C THR A 720 10.75 -38.14 1.29
N ALA A 721 11.83 -38.14 2.08
CA ALA A 721 12.62 -39.31 2.45
C ALA A 721 13.12 -39.17 3.90
N GLU A 722 13.62 -40.26 4.49
CA GLU A 722 14.19 -40.25 5.84
C GLU A 722 15.42 -39.33 5.90
N GLY A 723 15.38 -38.31 6.77
CA GLY A 723 16.39 -37.24 6.83
C GLY A 723 16.32 -36.20 5.70
N GLY A 724 15.36 -36.32 4.77
CA GLY A 724 15.08 -35.36 3.71
C GLY A 724 13.96 -34.35 4.05
N PRO A 725 13.51 -33.54 3.09
CA PRO A 725 12.48 -32.53 3.32
C PRO A 725 11.10 -33.12 3.66
N GLU A 726 10.38 -32.47 4.58
CA GLU A 726 9.06 -32.89 5.06
C GLU A 726 8.00 -32.93 3.93
N MET A 727 6.94 -33.72 4.10
CA MET A 727 5.85 -33.82 3.12
C MET A 727 5.03 -32.53 2.98
N LEU A 728 5.05 -31.68 4.01
CA LEU A 728 4.34 -30.41 4.07
C LEU A 728 5.35 -29.27 4.23
N ARG A 729 5.58 -28.52 3.15
CA ARG A 729 6.63 -27.50 3.05
C ARG A 729 5.99 -26.11 3.07
N PRO A 730 6.37 -25.21 3.98
CA PRO A 730 5.80 -23.87 4.00
C PRO A 730 6.31 -23.06 2.81
N ILE A 731 5.40 -22.36 2.13
CA ILE A 731 5.76 -21.17 1.36
C ILE A 731 5.83 -20.04 2.39
N GLN A 732 7.04 -19.70 2.80
CA GLN A 732 7.32 -18.82 3.94
C GLN A 732 7.97 -17.52 3.48
N SER A 733 7.63 -16.42 4.13
CA SER A 733 8.45 -15.21 4.11
C SER A 733 9.33 -15.21 5.37
N VAL A 734 10.65 -15.14 5.22
CA VAL A 734 11.61 -15.15 6.34
C VAL A 734 12.74 -14.18 6.04
N LYS A 735 13.05 -13.30 7.01
CA LYS A 735 14.13 -12.31 6.95
C LYS A 735 15.49 -13.00 6.79
N ASP A 736 16.06 -12.96 5.59
CA ASP A 736 17.38 -13.51 5.27
C ASP A 736 18.48 -12.50 5.67
N PRO A 737 19.42 -12.86 6.58
CA PRO A 737 20.51 -11.98 6.97
C PRO A 737 21.41 -11.53 5.80
N LYS A 738 21.45 -12.27 4.68
CA LYS A 738 22.13 -11.84 3.44
C LYS A 738 21.46 -10.61 2.83
N LEU A 739 20.14 -10.54 2.90
CA LEU A 739 19.31 -9.51 2.26
C LEU A 739 19.17 -8.24 3.09
N HIS A 740 19.54 -8.29 4.38
CA HIS A 740 19.46 -7.15 5.30
C HIS A 740 20.21 -5.89 4.82
N SER A 741 21.24 -6.01 3.98
CA SER A 741 21.96 -4.87 3.39
C SER A 741 21.28 -4.27 2.13
N PHE A 742 20.38 -5.01 1.50
CA PHE A 742 19.61 -4.60 0.32
C PHE A 742 18.21 -4.10 0.72
N MET A 743 17.52 -4.84 1.59
CA MET A 743 16.25 -4.40 2.17
C MET A 743 16.47 -3.30 3.20
N GLY A 744 17.59 -3.32 3.94
CA GLY A 744 18.01 -2.25 4.82
C GLY A 744 17.23 -2.14 6.14
N ASN A 745 17.88 -1.54 7.14
CA ASN A 745 17.31 -1.36 8.47
C ASN A 745 16.00 -0.53 8.42
N HIS A 746 14.95 -1.03 9.07
CA HIS A 746 13.62 -0.40 9.20
C HIS A 746 12.70 -0.50 7.96
N SER A 747 13.03 -1.32 6.97
CA SER A 747 12.04 -1.82 6.01
C SER A 747 10.92 -2.61 6.68
N ASP A 748 9.70 -2.45 6.17
CA ASP A 748 8.56 -3.24 6.61
C ASP A 748 8.66 -4.61 5.92
N LEU A 749 9.00 -5.63 6.69
CA LEU A 749 9.25 -7.00 6.24
C LEU A 749 8.38 -7.94 7.07
N TYR A 750 7.54 -8.74 6.40
CA TYR A 750 6.68 -9.73 7.05
C TYR A 750 7.40 -11.07 7.20
N SER A 751 7.34 -11.66 8.39
CA SER A 751 7.87 -12.99 8.69
C SER A 751 6.72 -13.92 9.08
N GLY A 752 6.47 -14.94 8.25
CA GLY A 752 5.38 -15.88 8.46
C GLY A 752 5.15 -16.83 7.29
N VAL A 753 4.35 -17.87 7.53
CA VAL A 753 3.91 -18.81 6.48
C VAL A 753 2.75 -18.18 5.71
N LEU A 754 2.80 -18.23 4.38
CA LEU A 754 1.79 -17.68 3.46
C LEU A 754 0.82 -18.77 2.99
N ALA A 755 1.39 -19.90 2.56
CA ALA A 755 0.70 -21.07 2.04
C ALA A 755 1.60 -22.31 2.24
N PHE A 756 1.16 -23.48 1.76
CA PHE A 756 1.93 -24.72 1.82
C PHE A 756 2.04 -25.41 0.46
N VAL A 757 3.14 -26.12 0.25
CA VAL A 757 3.27 -27.17 -0.76
C VAL A 757 3.14 -28.52 -0.06
N HIS A 758 2.19 -29.35 -0.49
CA HIS A 758 2.04 -30.72 -0.03
C HIS A 758 2.59 -31.66 -1.10
N VAL A 759 3.71 -32.32 -0.80
CA VAL A 759 4.46 -33.17 -1.73
C VAL A 759 4.12 -34.63 -1.48
N GLN A 760 3.43 -35.26 -2.44
CA GLN A 760 2.98 -36.65 -2.33
C GLN A 760 2.85 -37.36 -3.70
N GLY A 761 2.89 -38.69 -3.68
CA GLY A 761 2.78 -39.54 -4.87
C GLY A 761 4.12 -39.95 -5.48
N GLU A 762 4.06 -40.58 -6.66
CA GLU A 762 5.25 -41.00 -7.40
C GLU A 762 5.98 -39.81 -8.04
N SER A 763 7.29 -39.98 -8.26
CA SER A 763 8.12 -38.95 -8.89
C SER A 763 7.78 -38.82 -10.38
N MET A 764 7.45 -37.61 -10.80
CA MET A 764 7.23 -37.25 -12.21
C MET A 764 8.54 -37.19 -13.00
N ASN A 765 9.70 -37.07 -12.32
CA ASN A 765 11.05 -37.03 -12.89
C ASN A 765 11.25 -35.94 -13.95
N GLU A 766 10.51 -34.83 -13.90
CA GLU A 766 10.67 -33.74 -14.84
C GLU A 766 11.92 -32.92 -14.46
N PRO A 767 12.84 -32.67 -15.40
CA PRO A 767 13.99 -31.81 -15.14
C PRO A 767 13.54 -30.35 -14.97
N LEU A 768 14.34 -29.57 -14.24
CA LEU A 768 14.17 -28.12 -14.12
C LEU A 768 14.02 -27.44 -15.50
N ILE A 769 13.22 -26.38 -15.55
CA ILE A 769 13.06 -25.59 -16.76
C ILE A 769 14.35 -24.88 -17.15
N SER A 770 14.76 -25.04 -18.41
CA SER A 770 15.96 -24.43 -18.99
C SER A 770 15.65 -23.31 -19.99
N ALA A 771 14.38 -23.02 -20.22
CA ALA A 771 13.86 -22.01 -21.13
C ALA A 771 12.44 -21.60 -20.70
N VAL A 772 12.08 -20.36 -20.98
CA VAL A 772 10.78 -19.71 -20.69
C VAL A 772 10.32 -18.99 -21.96
N PRO A 773 9.05 -18.53 -22.07
CA PRO A 773 8.62 -17.69 -23.18
C PRO A 773 9.59 -16.50 -23.39
N PRO A 774 9.86 -16.09 -24.64
CA PRO A 774 10.75 -14.95 -24.88
C PRO A 774 10.13 -13.64 -24.36
N PRO A 775 10.94 -12.62 -24.04
CA PRO A 775 10.43 -11.28 -23.80
C PRO A 775 9.72 -10.74 -25.05
N SER A 776 8.64 -9.99 -24.86
CA SER A 776 7.85 -9.37 -25.95
C SER A 776 8.64 -8.32 -26.73
N ASP A 777 8.30 -8.08 -28.00
CA ASP A 777 9.04 -7.21 -28.92
C ASP A 777 9.35 -5.79 -28.38
N LEU A 778 8.48 -5.21 -27.54
CA LEU A 778 8.72 -3.91 -26.88
C LEU A 778 9.93 -3.92 -25.93
N TYR A 779 10.18 -5.06 -25.28
CA TYR A 779 11.12 -5.24 -24.17
C TYR A 779 12.16 -6.35 -24.46
N GLY A 780 12.23 -6.81 -25.72
CA GLY A 780 13.17 -7.82 -26.17
C GLY A 780 14.62 -7.29 -26.24
N PRO A 781 15.63 -8.17 -26.40
CA PRO A 781 17.03 -7.76 -26.48
C PRO A 781 17.34 -6.74 -27.59
N LEU A 782 16.58 -6.74 -28.69
CA LEU A 782 16.68 -5.76 -29.78
C LEU A 782 16.15 -4.36 -29.41
N LYS A 783 15.52 -4.21 -28.25
CA LYS A 783 15.06 -2.96 -27.64
C LYS A 783 15.77 -2.65 -26.31
N SER A 784 16.87 -3.35 -26.02
CA SER A 784 17.70 -3.09 -24.83
C SER A 784 18.20 -1.65 -24.82
N LEU A 785 17.93 -0.94 -23.73
CA LEU A 785 18.27 0.46 -23.51
C LEU A 785 19.65 0.63 -22.85
N LEU A 786 20.40 -0.46 -22.71
CA LEU A 786 21.84 -0.44 -22.45
C LEU A 786 22.63 0.02 -23.70
N ASP A 787 22.20 -0.43 -24.88
CA ASP A 787 22.91 -0.32 -26.16
C ASP A 787 22.34 0.77 -27.09
N LEU A 788 21.89 1.89 -26.50
CA LEU A 788 21.26 3.00 -27.23
C LEU A 788 22.09 3.52 -28.41
N SER A 789 21.44 3.78 -29.55
CA SER A 789 22.10 4.28 -30.75
C SER A 789 22.55 5.74 -30.59
N ALA A 790 23.34 6.23 -31.54
CA ALA A 790 23.73 7.63 -31.59
C ALA A 790 22.55 8.58 -31.85
N GLU A 791 21.46 8.10 -32.47
CA GLU A 791 20.23 8.89 -32.68
C GLU A 791 19.39 8.92 -31.40
N ASP A 792 19.25 7.80 -30.70
CA ASP A 792 18.54 7.73 -29.42
C ASP A 792 19.22 8.64 -28.38
N ARG A 793 20.55 8.51 -28.23
CA ARG A 793 21.37 9.34 -27.32
C ARG A 793 21.34 10.83 -27.68
N ALA A 794 21.05 11.18 -28.93
CA ALA A 794 20.88 12.58 -29.37
C ALA A 794 19.42 13.08 -29.19
N GLY A 795 18.45 12.17 -29.05
CA GLY A 795 17.05 12.46 -28.74
C GLY A 795 16.68 12.37 -27.26
N MET A 796 17.53 11.78 -26.43
CA MET A 796 17.47 11.85 -24.96
C MET A 796 17.66 13.28 -24.47
N ASP A 797 17.08 13.61 -23.31
CA ASP A 797 17.49 14.81 -22.58
C ASP A 797 18.94 14.69 -22.07
N PRO A 798 19.75 15.76 -22.14
CA PRO A 798 21.20 15.71 -21.87
C PRO A 798 21.57 15.58 -20.39
N LEU A 799 20.59 15.47 -19.49
CA LEU A 799 20.75 15.23 -18.06
C LEU A 799 19.66 14.25 -17.59
N PRO A 800 20.01 13.19 -16.84
CA PRO A 800 19.02 12.30 -16.24
C PRO A 800 18.08 13.03 -15.29
N PHE A 801 16.86 12.53 -15.11
CA PHE A 801 15.89 13.10 -14.20
C PHE A 801 16.04 12.51 -12.79
N GLU A 802 16.55 13.28 -11.82
CA GLU A 802 16.60 12.83 -10.42
C GLU A 802 15.19 12.76 -9.80
N PHE A 803 14.90 11.64 -9.12
CA PHE A 803 13.70 11.40 -8.30
C PHE A 803 14.12 11.20 -6.85
N GLU A 804 14.23 12.29 -6.10
CA GLU A 804 14.64 12.28 -4.69
C GLU A 804 13.45 12.02 -3.76
N PHE A 805 13.31 10.77 -3.33
CA PHE A 805 12.41 10.36 -2.26
C PHE A 805 12.97 10.85 -0.92
N THR A 806 12.14 11.61 -0.19
CA THR A 806 12.45 12.12 1.15
C THR A 806 11.23 12.02 2.07
N MET A 807 11.50 11.97 3.37
CA MET A 807 10.51 11.84 4.45
C MET A 807 10.66 13.00 5.42
N GLY A 808 9.55 13.69 5.72
CA GLY A 808 9.57 14.78 6.70
C GLY A 808 9.08 14.41 8.10
N ASP A 809 9.18 15.37 9.02
CA ASP A 809 8.71 15.25 10.40
C ASP A 809 7.18 15.00 10.49
N PRO A 810 6.68 14.26 11.51
CA PRO A 810 5.25 14.00 11.67
C PRO A 810 4.41 15.26 11.97
N VAL A 811 3.50 15.61 11.06
CA VAL A 811 2.65 16.81 11.16
C VAL A 811 1.24 16.45 11.61
N MET A 812 0.69 17.20 12.58
CA MET A 812 -0.73 17.12 12.93
C MET A 812 -1.60 17.76 11.84
N LYS A 813 -2.45 16.96 11.19
CA LYS A 813 -3.51 17.39 10.27
C LYS A 813 -4.80 16.66 10.63
N ASP A 814 -5.96 17.29 10.44
CA ASP A 814 -7.29 16.66 10.56
C ASP A 814 -7.58 15.88 11.87
N GLY A 815 -6.79 16.13 12.94
CA GLY A 815 -6.85 15.44 14.23
C GLY A 815 -5.81 14.31 14.45
N PHE A 816 -4.96 14.02 13.47
CA PHE A 816 -4.03 12.88 13.48
C PHE A 816 -2.60 13.29 13.06
N TYR A 817 -1.60 12.50 13.47
CA TYR A 817 -0.22 12.64 12.98
C TYR A 817 -0.07 11.96 11.62
N TYR A 818 0.31 12.73 10.60
CA TYR A 818 0.70 12.26 9.27
C TYR A 818 2.19 12.43 9.09
N LYS A 819 2.89 11.38 8.62
CA LYS A 819 4.27 11.55 8.12
C LYS A 819 4.19 11.95 6.64
N PRO A 820 4.72 13.12 6.24
CA PRO A 820 4.76 13.51 4.84
C PRO A 820 5.86 12.73 4.10
N TYR A 821 5.53 12.30 2.88
CA TYR A 821 6.44 11.70 1.92
C TYR A 821 6.52 12.62 0.71
N PHE A 822 7.73 12.89 0.23
CA PHE A 822 7.97 13.83 -0.85
C PHE A 822 8.75 13.16 -1.99
N ILE A 823 8.50 13.64 -3.21
CA ILE A 823 9.36 13.44 -4.37
C ILE A 823 9.92 14.82 -4.74
N ASN A 824 11.25 14.94 -4.85
CA ASN A 824 11.94 16.21 -5.12
C ASN A 824 11.51 17.34 -4.16
N HIS A 825 11.34 16.98 -2.88
CA HIS A 825 10.84 17.81 -1.78
C HIS A 825 9.42 18.42 -1.98
N ALA A 826 8.66 17.93 -2.97
CA ALA A 826 7.27 18.30 -3.19
C ALA A 826 6.29 17.23 -2.71
N LEU A 827 5.13 17.66 -2.21
CA LEU A 827 3.95 16.80 -2.07
C LEU A 827 3.24 16.71 -3.43
N PHE A 828 2.45 15.65 -3.63
CA PHE A 828 1.58 15.53 -4.80
C PHE A 828 0.50 16.64 -4.81
N ASP A 829 0.36 17.34 -5.93
CA ASP A 829 -0.66 18.39 -6.14
C ASP A 829 -1.53 18.18 -7.40
N GLY A 830 -1.36 17.04 -8.08
CA GLY A 830 -2.05 16.71 -9.32
C GLY A 830 -1.55 17.47 -10.56
N THR A 831 -0.41 18.15 -10.50
CA THR A 831 0.25 18.74 -11.69
C THR A 831 1.37 17.85 -12.22
N SER A 832 1.69 18.01 -13.51
CA SER A 832 2.95 17.47 -14.04
C SER A 832 4.10 18.43 -13.80
N ILE A 833 5.20 17.89 -13.26
CA ILE A 833 6.47 18.58 -13.05
C ILE A 833 7.34 18.65 -14.32
N ARG A 834 7.08 17.81 -15.34
CA ARG A 834 7.85 17.74 -16.59
C ARG A 834 6.98 17.23 -17.75
N THR A 835 7.03 17.89 -18.90
CA THR A 835 6.49 17.34 -20.16
C THR A 835 7.55 16.45 -20.79
N MET A 836 7.16 15.28 -21.29
CA MET A 836 8.02 14.34 -22.00
C MET A 836 7.51 14.19 -23.44
N THR A 837 8.43 14.02 -24.39
CA THR A 837 8.11 13.77 -25.80
C THR A 837 7.83 12.27 -25.98
N LEU A 838 6.81 11.90 -26.76
CA LEU A 838 6.54 10.49 -27.12
C LEU A 838 7.59 9.94 -28.11
N GLY A 839 7.81 8.63 -28.09
CA GLY A 839 8.83 7.93 -28.88
C GLY A 839 10.26 8.38 -28.57
N ARG A 840 10.51 8.78 -27.31
CA ARG A 840 11.84 9.20 -26.86
C ARG A 840 12.26 8.51 -25.57
N VAL A 841 13.49 8.01 -25.63
CA VAL A 841 14.21 7.41 -24.51
C VAL A 841 14.56 8.48 -23.48
N GLN A 842 14.39 8.15 -22.20
CA GLN A 842 14.62 9.06 -21.07
C GLN A 842 15.32 8.31 -19.92
N GLU A 843 16.40 8.90 -19.39
CA GLU A 843 17.10 8.36 -18.22
C GLU A 843 16.59 9.02 -16.93
N TRP A 844 16.15 8.23 -15.95
CA TRP A 844 15.78 8.69 -14.61
C TRP A 844 16.71 8.09 -13.57
N VAL A 845 17.17 8.91 -12.62
CA VAL A 845 17.97 8.46 -11.48
C VAL A 845 17.09 8.53 -10.24
N ILE A 846 16.55 7.39 -9.84
CA ILE A 846 15.80 7.28 -8.57
C ILE A 846 16.79 7.38 -7.42
N ILE A 847 16.42 8.11 -6.38
CA ILE A 847 17.26 8.32 -5.20
C ILE A 847 16.39 8.30 -3.96
N ASN A 848 16.56 7.31 -3.09
CA ASN A 848 16.18 7.48 -1.69
C ASN A 848 17.35 8.19 -0.99
N ARG A 849 17.10 9.40 -0.49
CA ARG A 849 18.12 10.23 0.19
C ARG A 849 17.66 10.53 1.60
N ARG A 850 18.54 11.24 2.31
CA ARG A 850 18.54 11.38 3.77
C ARG A 850 17.21 11.88 4.33
N ASP A 851 16.93 11.53 5.58
CA ASP A 851 15.86 12.19 6.34
C ASP A 851 16.26 13.63 6.70
N GLU A 852 15.34 14.37 7.32
CA GLU A 852 15.57 15.77 7.73
C GLU A 852 16.74 15.97 8.71
N SER A 853 17.24 14.90 9.36
CA SER A 853 18.44 14.96 10.21
C SER A 853 19.75 14.84 9.42
N GLY A 854 19.68 14.41 8.16
CA GLY A 854 20.83 14.15 7.30
C GLY A 854 21.35 12.72 7.38
N GLU A 855 20.68 11.79 8.07
CA GLU A 855 21.06 10.37 8.09
C GLU A 855 20.46 9.60 6.91
N VAL A 856 21.17 8.57 6.45
CA VAL A 856 20.73 7.76 5.30
C VAL A 856 19.54 6.90 5.71
N THR A 857 18.41 7.08 5.04
CA THR A 857 17.20 6.30 5.21
C THR A 857 17.40 4.86 4.74
N LEU A 858 17.82 3.98 5.65
CA LEU A 858 18.00 2.55 5.39
C LEU A 858 16.68 1.80 5.12
N LYS A 859 15.54 2.48 5.05
CA LYS A 859 14.24 1.92 4.70
C LYS A 859 14.04 1.90 3.18
N ASN A 860 13.76 0.71 2.65
CA ASN A 860 13.37 0.47 1.26
C ASN A 860 11.97 1.06 0.97
N HIS A 861 11.76 1.48 -0.27
CA HIS A 861 10.54 2.11 -0.76
C HIS A 861 10.32 1.59 -2.19
N PRO A 862 9.24 0.83 -2.46
CA PRO A 862 8.94 0.42 -3.82
C PRO A 862 8.58 1.63 -4.65
N PHE A 863 9.32 1.84 -5.73
CA PHE A 863 8.91 2.73 -6.81
C PHE A 863 8.02 1.93 -7.78
N HIS A 864 6.97 2.58 -8.30
CA HIS A 864 6.17 2.08 -9.41
C HIS A 864 6.05 3.15 -10.50
N LEU A 865 6.10 2.74 -11.76
CA LEU A 865 5.84 3.60 -12.93
C LEU A 865 4.60 3.10 -13.70
N HIS A 866 3.61 3.97 -13.84
CA HIS A 866 2.41 3.70 -14.63
C HIS A 866 2.73 3.70 -16.13
N THR A 867 1.93 2.98 -16.92
CA THR A 867 1.96 2.90 -18.40
C THR A 867 3.22 2.31 -19.05
N ASN A 868 4.42 2.53 -18.51
CA ASN A 868 5.67 2.12 -19.16
C ASN A 868 6.49 1.26 -18.20
N ALA A 869 6.71 -0.01 -18.57
CA ALA A 869 7.80 -0.77 -18.01
C ALA A 869 9.15 -0.13 -18.41
N PHE A 870 10.16 -0.33 -17.58
CA PHE A 870 11.44 0.34 -17.65
C PHE A 870 12.60 -0.64 -17.40
N GLN A 871 13.78 -0.34 -17.96
CA GLN A 871 14.95 -1.20 -17.83
C GLN A 871 15.92 -0.66 -16.78
N ILE A 872 16.41 -1.54 -15.91
CA ILE A 872 17.43 -1.23 -14.90
C ILE A 872 18.81 -1.20 -15.59
N VAL A 873 19.46 -0.03 -15.64
CA VAL A 873 20.80 0.11 -16.25
C VAL A 873 21.94 0.18 -15.24
N ASP A 874 21.67 0.64 -14.01
CA ASP A 874 22.57 0.54 -12.84
C ASP A 874 21.76 0.63 -11.53
N MET A 875 22.22 -0.02 -10.45
CA MET A 875 21.78 0.28 -9.07
C MET A 875 22.93 0.10 -8.08
N SER A 876 22.98 0.92 -7.03
CA SER A 876 24.14 0.92 -6.10
C SER A 876 24.27 -0.28 -5.16
N HIS A 877 23.34 -1.24 -5.21
CA HIS A 877 23.31 -2.47 -4.42
C HIS A 877 22.29 -3.47 -4.99
N GLY A 878 22.37 -4.75 -4.59
CA GLY A 878 21.37 -5.78 -4.91
C GLY A 878 21.55 -6.51 -6.24
N HIS A 879 22.62 -6.24 -6.99
CA HIS A 879 22.88 -6.90 -8.26
C HIS A 879 23.05 -8.42 -8.08
N GLY A 880 22.29 -9.21 -8.84
CA GLY A 880 22.24 -10.67 -8.71
C GLY A 880 21.44 -11.17 -7.49
N VAL A 881 20.61 -10.32 -6.88
CA VAL A 881 19.80 -10.64 -5.69
C VAL A 881 18.30 -10.61 -6.02
N ASP A 882 17.79 -9.46 -6.47
CA ASP A 882 16.42 -9.30 -7.01
C ASP A 882 16.44 -9.11 -8.53
N TYR A 883 17.46 -8.40 -9.03
CA TYR A 883 17.60 -8.01 -10.43
C TYR A 883 19.02 -8.29 -10.96
N GLU A 884 19.14 -8.41 -12.28
CA GLU A 884 20.40 -8.24 -13.03
C GLU A 884 20.30 -6.97 -13.89
N ILE A 885 21.45 -6.34 -14.22
CA ILE A 885 21.45 -5.19 -15.14
C ILE A 885 20.89 -5.63 -16.50
N GLY A 886 19.90 -4.89 -17.00
CA GLY A 886 19.14 -5.23 -18.20
C GLY A 886 17.77 -5.90 -17.93
N ASP A 887 17.44 -6.27 -16.69
CA ASP A 887 16.08 -6.67 -16.33
C ASP A 887 15.10 -5.50 -16.55
N TRP A 888 13.93 -5.82 -17.11
CA TRP A 888 12.78 -4.91 -17.18
C TRP A 888 11.86 -5.09 -15.98
N ARG A 889 11.29 -4.00 -15.48
CA ARG A 889 10.37 -3.94 -14.33
C ARG A 889 9.31 -2.86 -14.55
N ASP A 890 8.27 -2.88 -13.72
CA ASP A 890 7.50 -1.67 -13.41
C ASP A 890 7.37 -1.42 -11.90
N VAL A 891 7.80 -2.36 -11.04
CA VAL A 891 8.00 -2.17 -9.60
C VAL A 891 9.43 -2.51 -9.20
N SER A 892 10.06 -1.66 -8.39
CA SER A 892 11.50 -1.77 -8.10
C SER A 892 11.92 -1.18 -6.76
N SER A 893 12.98 -1.74 -6.17
CA SER A 893 13.66 -1.22 -4.97
C SER A 893 14.69 -0.13 -5.30
N GLN A 894 15.38 0.40 -4.29
CA GLN A 894 15.97 1.73 -4.39
C GLN A 894 17.24 1.90 -5.23
N ARG A 895 17.34 3.13 -5.73
CA ARG A 895 18.52 3.78 -6.31
C ARG A 895 18.96 3.20 -7.65
N ILE A 896 18.21 3.59 -8.68
CA ILE A 896 18.25 3.01 -10.01
C ILE A 896 18.53 4.11 -11.04
N ALA A 897 19.46 3.85 -11.96
CA ALA A 897 19.45 4.49 -13.27
C ALA A 897 18.50 3.68 -14.17
N ILE A 898 17.44 4.33 -14.64
CA ILE A 898 16.32 3.74 -15.37
C ILE A 898 16.28 4.31 -16.76
N SER A 899 16.03 3.47 -17.77
CA SER A 899 15.72 3.91 -19.13
C SER A 899 14.38 3.34 -19.60
N TRP A 900 13.60 4.09 -20.39
CA TRP A 900 12.39 3.61 -21.09
C TRP A 900 12.10 4.39 -22.36
N ASP A 901 11.34 3.80 -23.29
CA ASP A 901 10.69 4.49 -24.40
C ASP A 901 9.25 4.88 -24.04
N THR A 902 8.81 6.04 -24.54
CA THR A 902 7.53 6.67 -24.18
C THR A 902 6.47 6.37 -25.22
N LEU A 903 5.47 5.55 -24.84
CA LEU A 903 4.25 5.19 -25.60
C LEU A 903 4.24 5.54 -27.11
N THR A 904 4.77 4.64 -27.93
CA THR A 904 4.66 4.71 -29.39
C THR A 904 3.34 4.08 -29.85
N GLN A 905 2.28 4.89 -29.95
CA GLN A 905 1.09 4.50 -30.71
C GLN A 905 1.49 4.29 -32.19
N ALA A 906 0.95 3.24 -32.81
CA ALA A 906 1.34 2.71 -34.11
C ALA A 906 0.15 2.14 -34.89
#